data_AF-A0A926BE70-F1
#
_entry.id   AF-A0A926BE70-F1
#
_cell.length_a   1.000
_cell.length_b   1.000
_cell.length_c   1.000
_cell.angle_alpha   90.00
_cell.angle_beta   90.00
_cell.angle_gamma   90.00
#
_symmetry.space_group_name_H-M   'P 1'
#
loop_
_entity.id
_entity.type
_entity.pdbx_description
1 polymer ?
#
loop_
_entity_poly.entity_id
_entity_poly.type
_entity_poly.pdbx_seq_one_letter_code
_entity_poly.pdbx_strand_id
1 'polypeptide(L)'
;MTDISLIPRDRFVEFADTLEKDERLRENWTTEQLREINRIAEVERARKDRMAQILHDLNGVKDGESSADVLKVRDLTYPLDAIASKARHATSEFYKEELKKLAPEKRIEKRGITAVVAKVTKRLNARGLDDIERTLLALPAVYEFLLISALDDQKVKDDDDQGLFDAVLRSVITKPRRYLLNEILGNVLDAQNIKLEKDELIALRDLAFGRGVALRVGTVRDDVLKLIGDGQHMGTLRLYVDRYAQGGEIDEALFTEGVRREMARYLYARGVRIKDKQGFDGGKYDEHFALAYDHATRVAQGNDDPVDVARTKGGVSDWDFTIRRISQSERPIVRAQAIRAAGALYTTFVEGEQMHVFDIADSLLTEWHRGELDIPDGETASLLNRYEILMRDRPTEEERQMHYKRVFNIGEAEMLSGTVVNEAFPGLWDNLMYEVTRYIDKTERYYTEEKMISRTAMYQAIQDLQYNLSEYMTGSAPKKTTEMYRSLEEALDIIGSEDVLNHMGGRRKTITAVIERMGRTSLGVAIPATSLVTVAERGNDIFHFIADFAPENVADDEFQRFLDACKACIVSQAALEPRGEETEYTDAPPSDRYENGSDYGNGGRSSNGYAGAGRNGYKNGNGSSNGNGSRRMAGVGGRSSNGGGGGNFDDWDS
;
A
#
# COMPACT_ATOMS: atom_id res chain seq x y z
N MET A 1 -35.31 -20.07 30.06
CA MET A 1 -33.85 -20.24 29.93
C MET A 1 -33.37 -19.17 28.96
N THR A 2 -32.58 -18.24 29.44
CA THR A 2 -31.99 -17.18 28.61
C THR A 2 -30.82 -17.80 27.84
N ASP A 3 -30.80 -17.66 26.53
CA ASP A 3 -29.68 -18.16 25.73
C ASP A 3 -28.44 -17.27 25.96
N ILE A 4 -27.29 -17.90 26.25
CA ILE A 4 -26.00 -17.22 26.47
C ILE A 4 -25.65 -16.37 25.24
N SER A 5 -26.06 -16.82 24.04
CA SER A 5 -25.81 -16.13 22.78
C SER A 5 -26.42 -14.72 22.68
N LEU A 6 -27.41 -14.41 23.52
CA LEU A 6 -28.14 -13.15 23.51
C LEU A 6 -27.47 -12.05 24.35
N ILE A 7 -26.41 -12.36 25.09
CA ILE A 7 -25.69 -11.38 25.91
C ILE A 7 -24.67 -10.67 25.01
N PRO A 8 -24.73 -9.33 24.87
CA PRO A 8 -23.72 -8.59 24.11
C PRO A 8 -22.31 -8.81 24.67
N ARG A 9 -21.32 -9.07 23.80
CA ARG A 9 -19.92 -9.36 24.19
C ARG A 9 -19.31 -8.29 25.10
N ASP A 10 -19.64 -7.02 24.89
CA ASP A 10 -19.15 -5.88 25.69
C ASP A 10 -19.70 -5.85 27.12
N ARG A 11 -20.87 -6.49 27.34
CA ARG A 11 -21.57 -6.61 28.62
C ARG A 11 -21.27 -7.90 29.38
N PHE A 12 -20.56 -8.86 28.78
CA PHE A 12 -20.32 -10.17 29.38
C PHE A 12 -19.57 -10.10 30.72
N VAL A 13 -18.61 -9.18 30.85
CA VAL A 13 -17.85 -8.99 32.10
C VAL A 13 -18.78 -8.47 33.21
N GLU A 14 -19.59 -7.45 32.91
CA GLU A 14 -20.54 -6.87 33.87
C GLU A 14 -21.63 -7.88 34.26
N PHE A 15 -22.09 -8.68 33.30
CA PHE A 15 -23.05 -9.74 33.52
C PHE A 15 -22.50 -10.86 34.39
N ALA A 16 -21.27 -11.32 34.15
CA ALA A 16 -20.59 -12.31 34.97
C ALA A 16 -20.36 -11.79 36.41
N ASP A 17 -19.92 -10.53 36.55
CA ASP A 17 -19.75 -9.88 37.86
C ASP A 17 -21.08 -9.75 38.63
N THR A 18 -22.18 -9.53 37.89
CA THR A 18 -23.53 -9.45 38.48
C THR A 18 -24.03 -10.82 38.91
N LEU A 19 -23.82 -11.86 38.09
CA LEU A 19 -24.12 -13.25 38.46
C LEU A 19 -23.30 -13.72 39.67
N GLU A 20 -22.06 -13.24 39.83
CA GLU A 20 -21.24 -13.59 40.99
C GLU A 20 -21.78 -12.98 42.30
N LYS A 21 -22.42 -11.81 42.21
CA LYS A 21 -22.95 -11.06 43.36
C LYS A 21 -24.40 -11.40 43.72
N ASP A 22 -25.21 -11.88 42.77
CA ASP A 22 -26.62 -12.19 42.98
C ASP A 22 -26.92 -13.69 42.85
N GLU A 23 -27.08 -14.35 44.00
CA GLU A 23 -27.34 -15.78 44.12
C GLU A 23 -28.68 -16.20 43.47
N ARG A 24 -29.68 -15.32 43.47
CA ARG A 24 -30.99 -15.60 42.85
C ARG A 24 -30.91 -15.59 41.33
N LEU A 25 -30.04 -14.77 40.76
CA LEU A 25 -29.80 -14.78 39.32
C LEU A 25 -29.07 -16.05 38.90
N ARG A 26 -28.13 -16.54 39.71
CA ARG A 26 -27.38 -17.79 39.47
C ARG A 26 -28.27 -19.03 39.40
N GLU A 27 -29.34 -19.10 40.20
CA GLU A 27 -30.29 -20.23 40.20
C GLU A 27 -30.96 -20.47 38.84
N ASN A 28 -31.02 -19.44 37.98
CA ASN A 28 -31.62 -19.55 36.64
C ASN A 28 -30.70 -20.19 35.59
N TRP A 29 -29.46 -20.52 35.96
CA TRP A 29 -28.43 -21.01 35.04
C TRP A 29 -27.88 -22.35 35.50
N THR A 30 -27.62 -23.23 34.53
CA THR A 30 -26.96 -24.51 34.82
C THR A 30 -25.49 -24.30 35.17
N THR A 31 -24.88 -25.24 35.88
CA THR A 31 -23.46 -25.20 36.24
C THR A 31 -22.54 -25.09 35.01
N GLU A 32 -22.92 -25.72 33.90
CA GLU A 32 -22.18 -25.68 32.64
C GLU A 32 -22.27 -24.31 31.97
N GLN A 33 -23.46 -23.70 31.95
CA GLN A 33 -23.66 -22.33 31.47
C GLN A 33 -22.88 -21.30 32.31
N LEU A 34 -22.85 -21.45 33.63
CA LEU A 34 -22.06 -20.57 34.51
C LEU A 34 -20.55 -20.68 34.26
N ARG A 35 -20.05 -21.89 33.97
CA ARG A 35 -18.64 -22.08 33.56
C ARG A 35 -18.34 -21.40 32.23
N GLU A 36 -19.23 -21.52 31.26
CA GLU A 36 -19.04 -20.89 29.95
C GLU A 36 -19.10 -19.36 30.03
N ILE A 37 -20.03 -18.81 30.82
CA ILE A 37 -20.11 -17.36 31.09
C ILE A 37 -18.81 -16.84 31.72
N ASN A 38 -18.26 -17.55 32.71
CA ASN A 38 -16.99 -17.17 33.34
C ASN A 38 -15.81 -17.26 32.36
N ARG A 39 -15.76 -18.31 31.52
CA ARG A 39 -14.72 -18.46 30.48
C ARG A 39 -14.73 -17.29 29.51
N ILE A 40 -15.91 -16.90 29.01
CA ILE A 40 -16.07 -15.76 28.09
C ILE A 40 -15.70 -14.45 28.79
N ALA A 41 -16.10 -14.26 30.05
CA ALA A 41 -15.77 -13.07 30.83
C ALA A 41 -14.26 -12.93 31.08
N GLU A 42 -13.53 -14.02 31.34
CA GLU A 42 -12.07 -14.00 31.49
C GLU A 42 -11.37 -13.59 30.19
N VAL A 43 -11.81 -14.11 29.03
CA VAL A 43 -11.28 -13.74 27.72
C VAL A 43 -11.51 -12.24 27.44
N GLU A 44 -12.70 -11.73 27.73
CA GLU A 44 -13.02 -10.31 27.53
C GLU A 44 -12.31 -9.38 28.52
N ARG A 45 -12.06 -9.82 29.78
CA ARG A 45 -11.18 -9.10 30.73
C ARG A 45 -9.75 -8.99 30.18
N ALA A 46 -9.17 -10.11 29.73
CA ALA A 46 -7.83 -10.11 29.15
C ALA A 46 -7.73 -9.23 27.88
N ARG A 47 -8.79 -9.19 27.07
CA ARG A 47 -8.88 -8.31 25.90
C ARG A 47 -8.96 -6.83 26.29
N LYS A 48 -9.80 -6.47 27.28
CA LYS A 48 -9.91 -5.10 27.79
C LYS A 48 -8.58 -4.62 28.39
N ASP A 49 -7.90 -5.46 29.16
CA ASP A 49 -6.58 -5.15 29.73
C ASP A 49 -5.54 -4.94 28.62
N ARG A 50 -5.54 -5.79 27.58
CA ARG A 50 -4.64 -5.63 26.44
C ARG A 50 -4.94 -4.36 25.64
N MET A 51 -6.20 -4.01 25.43
CA MET A 51 -6.59 -2.75 24.78
C MET A 51 -6.22 -1.53 25.62
N ALA A 52 -6.40 -1.60 26.94
CA ALA A 52 -5.97 -0.54 27.85
C ALA A 52 -4.45 -0.37 27.83
N GLN A 53 -3.69 -1.47 27.78
CA GLN A 53 -2.24 -1.45 27.60
C GLN A 53 -1.83 -0.82 26.26
N ILE A 54 -2.49 -1.20 25.16
CA ILE A 54 -2.21 -0.63 23.82
C ILE A 54 -2.58 0.85 23.75
N LEU A 55 -3.71 1.27 24.33
CA LEU A 55 -4.12 2.68 24.38
C LEU A 55 -3.18 3.50 25.29
N HIS A 56 -2.73 2.92 26.40
CA HIS A 56 -1.70 3.49 27.26
C HIS A 56 -0.37 3.64 26.50
N ASP A 57 0.00 2.67 25.66
CA ASP A 57 1.23 2.68 24.87
C ASP A 57 1.13 3.59 23.62
N LEU A 58 -0.08 3.82 23.08
CA LEU A 58 -0.34 4.72 21.95
C LEU A 58 -0.47 6.19 22.36
N ASN A 59 -1.09 6.45 23.52
CA ASN A 59 -1.16 7.80 24.10
C ASN A 59 0.06 8.12 24.98
N GLY A 60 0.99 7.16 25.11
CA GLY A 60 2.16 7.21 25.97
C GLY A 60 3.36 7.96 25.41
N VAL A 61 3.22 8.84 24.41
CA VAL A 61 4.24 9.89 24.22
C VAL A 61 3.97 10.91 25.30
N LYS A 62 4.55 10.68 26.49
CA LYS A 62 4.50 11.65 27.57
C LYS A 62 5.05 12.96 27.05
N ASP A 63 4.29 14.04 27.22
CA ASP A 63 4.82 15.41 27.16
C ASP A 63 6.01 15.50 28.14
N GLY A 64 7.22 15.28 27.62
CA GLY A 64 8.44 15.14 28.43
C GLY A 64 9.47 14.12 27.95
N GLU A 65 9.22 13.33 26.91
CA GLU A 65 10.31 12.55 26.30
C GLU A 65 11.37 13.49 25.70
N SER A 66 12.62 13.31 26.12
CA SER A 66 13.71 14.16 25.64
C SER A 66 13.95 13.89 24.15
N SER A 67 14.46 14.87 23.42
CA SER A 67 14.90 14.70 22.02
C SER A 67 15.82 13.47 21.84
N ALA A 68 16.63 13.15 22.86
CA ALA A 68 17.50 11.99 22.88
C ALA A 68 16.75 10.64 22.94
N ASP A 69 15.54 10.60 23.49
CA ASP A 69 14.72 9.38 23.57
C ASP A 69 14.05 9.05 22.23
N VAL A 70 13.68 10.08 21.48
CA VAL A 70 12.99 9.94 20.19
C VAL A 70 13.95 9.55 19.06
N LEU A 71 15.23 9.91 19.18
CA LEU A 71 16.29 9.61 18.20
C LEU A 71 16.91 8.20 18.38
N LYS A 72 16.13 7.23 18.87
CA LYS A 72 16.59 5.84 19.14
C LYS A 72 16.02 4.85 18.14
N VAL A 73 16.60 4.80 16.95
CA VAL A 73 16.45 3.63 16.08
C VAL A 73 17.19 2.46 16.74
N ARG A 74 16.53 1.29 16.78
CA ARG A 74 17.05 0.08 17.42
C ARG A 74 18.33 -0.34 16.71
N ASP A 75 19.34 -0.59 17.53
CA ASP A 75 20.63 -1.07 17.07
C ASP A 75 20.56 -2.55 16.66
N LEU A 76 21.66 -3.05 16.10
CA LEU A 76 21.83 -4.46 15.83
C LEU A 76 21.75 -5.30 17.11
N THR A 77 21.14 -6.49 17.00
CA THR A 77 20.97 -7.41 18.12
C THR A 77 22.21 -8.25 18.43
N TYR A 78 23.24 -8.14 17.59
CA TYR A 78 24.50 -8.86 17.71
C TYR A 78 25.67 -7.88 17.83
N PRO A 79 26.79 -8.29 18.45
CA PRO A 79 27.94 -7.42 18.62
C PRO A 79 28.61 -7.09 17.28
N LEU A 80 29.08 -5.85 17.16
CA LEU A 80 29.88 -5.39 16.02
C LEU A 80 31.32 -5.88 16.12
N ASP A 81 31.94 -6.16 14.97
CA ASP A 81 33.39 -6.34 14.88
C ASP A 81 34.14 -5.11 15.46
N ALA A 82 35.33 -5.32 16.03
CA ALA A 82 36.12 -4.23 16.61
C ALA A 82 36.44 -3.13 15.58
N ILE A 83 36.69 -3.49 14.32
CA ILE A 83 36.94 -2.54 13.23
C ILE A 83 35.67 -1.77 12.89
N ALA A 84 34.54 -2.46 12.74
CA ALA A 84 33.25 -1.83 12.50
C ALA A 84 32.82 -0.91 13.66
N SER A 85 33.07 -1.31 14.91
CA SER A 85 32.80 -0.50 16.09
C SER A 85 33.65 0.77 16.11
N LYS A 86 34.94 0.68 15.75
CA LYS A 86 35.82 1.85 15.64
C LYS A 86 35.35 2.80 14.54
N ALA A 87 35.02 2.27 13.35
CA ALA A 87 34.49 3.06 12.24
C ALA A 87 33.13 3.71 12.57
N ARG A 88 32.25 3.00 13.27
CA ARG A 88 30.99 3.51 13.79
C ARG A 88 31.20 4.69 14.73
N HIS A 89 32.17 4.59 15.65
CA HIS A 89 32.51 5.70 16.55
C HIS A 89 33.03 6.91 15.78
N ALA A 90 33.96 6.72 14.84
CA ALA A 90 34.49 7.80 14.00
C ALA A 90 33.37 8.49 13.20
N THR A 91 32.46 7.71 12.62
CA THR A 91 31.26 8.20 11.93
C THR A 91 30.38 9.02 12.86
N SER A 92 30.14 8.55 14.08
CA SER A 92 29.38 9.32 15.07
C SER A 92 30.04 10.65 15.42
N GLU A 93 31.37 10.71 15.59
CA GLU A 93 32.06 11.95 15.92
C GLU A 93 32.05 12.93 14.75
N PHE A 94 32.27 12.44 13.53
CA PHE A 94 32.17 13.25 12.32
C PHE A 94 30.80 13.95 12.22
N TYR A 95 29.71 13.21 12.37
CA TYR A 95 28.36 13.80 12.30
C TYR A 95 28.01 14.68 13.51
N LYS A 96 28.61 14.45 14.69
CA LYS A 96 28.51 15.41 15.80
C LYS A 96 29.15 16.76 15.44
N GLU A 97 30.32 16.74 14.78
CA GLU A 97 30.96 17.97 14.30
C GLU A 97 30.15 18.64 13.18
N GLU A 98 29.59 17.88 12.24
CA GLU A 98 28.68 18.43 11.22
C GLU A 98 27.45 19.10 11.86
N LEU A 99 26.86 18.47 12.88
CA LEU A 99 25.74 19.03 13.61
C LEU A 99 26.09 20.29 14.42
N LYS A 100 27.35 20.47 14.84
CA LYS A 100 27.81 21.71 15.51
C LYS A 100 27.94 22.89 14.55
N LYS A 101 28.14 22.62 13.26
CA LYS A 101 28.19 23.65 12.21
C LYS A 101 26.80 24.21 11.90
N LEU A 102 25.74 23.48 12.24
CA LEU A 102 24.37 23.91 12.06
C LEU A 102 23.93 24.86 13.19
N ALA A 103 23.08 25.83 12.85
CA ALA A 103 22.59 26.78 13.82
C ALA A 103 21.71 26.09 14.91
N PRO A 104 21.81 26.47 16.20
CA PRO A 104 21.12 25.77 17.29
C PRO A 104 19.59 25.67 17.12
N GLU A 105 18.97 26.66 16.51
CA GLU A 105 17.53 26.70 16.20
C GLU A 105 17.10 25.62 15.19
N LYS A 106 18.04 25.11 14.39
CA LYS A 106 17.77 24.05 13.42
C LYS A 106 17.72 22.66 14.05
N ARG A 107 18.13 22.51 15.31
CA ARG A 107 18.12 21.22 16.02
C ARG A 107 16.70 20.72 16.25
N ILE A 108 16.50 19.40 16.15
CA ILE A 108 15.16 18.78 16.23
C ILE A 108 14.46 19.14 17.55
N GLU A 109 15.19 19.22 18.65
CA GLU A 109 14.69 19.64 19.95
C GLU A 109 14.07 21.03 19.94
N LYS A 110 14.63 21.97 19.15
CA LYS A 110 14.16 23.35 19.06
C LYS A 110 13.02 23.53 18.05
N ARG A 111 12.85 22.60 17.11
CA ARG A 111 11.78 22.64 16.10
C ARG A 111 10.41 22.19 16.60
N GLY A 112 10.34 21.51 17.76
CA GLY A 112 9.06 21.05 18.31
C GLY A 112 8.40 19.89 17.55
N ILE A 113 9.16 19.18 16.71
CA ILE A 113 8.66 18.07 15.88
C ILE A 113 8.91 16.68 16.50
N THR A 114 9.16 16.61 17.81
CA THR A 114 9.50 15.36 18.51
C THR A 114 8.43 14.27 18.31
N ALA A 115 7.15 14.62 18.33
CA ALA A 115 6.07 13.66 18.09
C ALA A 115 6.10 13.05 16.67
N VAL A 116 6.42 13.87 15.66
CA VAL A 116 6.56 13.43 14.26
C VAL A 116 7.77 12.52 14.13
N VAL A 117 8.92 12.91 14.70
CA VAL A 117 10.13 12.09 14.71
C VAL A 117 9.90 10.76 15.42
N ALA A 118 9.08 10.71 16.49
CA ALA A 118 8.74 9.46 17.17
C ALA A 118 8.02 8.48 16.23
N LYS A 119 7.08 8.99 15.42
CA LYS A 119 6.38 8.19 14.39
C LYS A 119 7.35 7.69 13.33
N VAL A 120 8.25 8.54 12.83
CA VAL A 120 9.29 8.16 11.85
C VAL A 120 10.20 7.08 12.43
N THR A 121 10.70 7.25 13.66
CA THR A 121 11.54 6.28 14.36
C THR A 121 10.83 4.93 14.53
N LYS A 122 9.54 4.94 14.89
CA LYS A 122 8.73 3.73 15.01
C LYS A 122 8.61 2.99 13.67
N ARG A 123 8.38 3.71 12.56
CA ARG A 123 8.33 3.14 11.20
C ARG A 123 9.69 2.56 10.78
N LEU A 124 10.79 3.29 11.03
CA LEU A 124 12.15 2.79 10.75
C LEU A 124 12.47 1.51 11.52
N ASN A 125 12.05 1.44 12.79
CA ASN A 125 12.23 0.24 13.63
C ASN A 125 11.38 -0.96 13.16
N ALA A 126 10.22 -0.72 12.55
CA ALA A 126 9.38 -1.76 11.99
C ALA A 126 9.90 -2.27 10.63
N ARG A 127 10.74 -1.50 9.93
CA ARG A 127 11.28 -1.84 8.61
C ARG A 127 12.44 -2.83 8.69
N GLY A 128 12.52 -3.72 7.71
CA GLY A 128 13.68 -4.58 7.43
C GLY A 128 14.86 -3.80 6.84
N LEU A 129 15.49 -2.93 7.64
CA LEU A 129 16.71 -2.22 7.27
C LEU A 129 17.90 -3.18 7.15
N ASP A 130 18.83 -2.91 6.23
CA ASP A 130 20.09 -3.65 6.18
C ASP A 130 20.99 -3.34 7.40
N ASP A 131 22.00 -4.19 7.64
CA ASP A 131 22.82 -4.08 8.85
C ASP A 131 23.59 -2.74 8.92
N ILE A 132 23.99 -2.17 7.77
CA ILE A 132 24.71 -0.90 7.67
C ILE A 132 23.75 0.27 7.93
N GLU A 133 22.60 0.27 7.27
CA GLU A 133 21.53 1.27 7.46
C GLU A 133 21.09 1.32 8.92
N ARG A 134 20.83 0.15 9.52
CA ARG A 134 20.44 0.06 10.93
C ARG A 134 21.54 0.57 11.85
N THR A 135 22.80 0.23 11.60
CA THR A 135 23.94 0.73 12.38
C THR A 135 24.08 2.25 12.31
N LEU A 136 23.87 2.83 11.12
CA LEU A 136 23.93 4.28 10.90
C LEU A 136 22.79 5.01 11.57
N LEU A 137 21.55 4.54 11.39
CA LEU A 137 20.37 5.19 11.96
C LEU A 137 20.30 5.02 13.49
N ALA A 138 20.93 3.98 14.04
CA ALA A 138 21.10 3.83 15.49
C ALA A 138 22.09 4.85 16.09
N LEU A 139 22.81 5.64 15.29
CA LEU A 139 23.63 6.75 15.77
C LEU A 139 22.79 8.03 15.82
N PRO A 140 22.50 8.59 17.01
CA PRO A 140 21.63 9.77 17.13
C PRO A 140 22.12 10.97 16.32
N ALA A 141 23.43 11.18 16.24
CA ALA A 141 24.02 12.28 15.48
C ALA A 141 23.82 12.13 13.96
N VAL A 142 23.91 10.91 13.44
CA VAL A 142 23.64 10.65 12.01
C VAL A 142 22.16 10.82 11.72
N TYR A 143 21.31 10.22 12.55
CA TYR A 143 19.86 10.28 12.35
C TYR A 143 19.32 11.71 12.45
N GLU A 144 19.75 12.49 13.45
CA GLU A 144 19.38 13.89 13.58
C GLU A 144 19.85 14.73 12.39
N PHE A 145 21.09 14.52 11.92
CA PHE A 145 21.61 15.21 10.74
C PHE A 145 20.74 14.92 9.50
N LEU A 146 20.33 13.67 9.29
CA LEU A 146 19.50 13.27 8.15
C LEU A 146 18.09 13.89 8.21
N LEU A 147 17.50 13.96 9.41
CA LEU A 147 16.21 14.64 9.59
C LEU A 147 16.33 16.13 9.29
N ILE A 148 17.39 16.80 9.75
CA ILE A 148 17.60 18.23 9.47
C ILE A 148 17.82 18.47 7.97
N SER A 149 18.62 17.64 7.29
CA SER A 149 18.82 17.73 5.84
C SER A 149 17.52 17.47 5.06
N ALA A 150 16.66 16.56 5.52
CA ALA A 150 15.36 16.36 4.89
C ALA A 150 14.48 17.63 4.97
N LEU A 151 14.46 18.29 6.13
CA LEU A 151 13.68 19.52 6.33
C LEU A 151 14.25 20.72 5.59
N ASP A 152 15.56 20.93 5.68
CA ASP A 152 16.20 22.16 5.19
C ASP A 152 16.57 22.07 3.71
N ASP A 153 17.21 20.97 3.31
CA ASP A 153 17.77 20.83 1.96
C ASP A 153 16.72 20.29 1.00
N GLN A 154 15.93 19.30 1.44
CA GLN A 154 14.89 18.65 0.62
C GLN A 154 13.51 19.30 0.78
N LYS A 155 13.36 20.25 1.72
CA LYS A 155 12.12 21.02 1.96
C LYS A 155 10.91 20.13 2.29
N VAL A 156 11.14 19.02 2.97
CA VAL A 156 10.06 18.19 3.53
C VAL A 156 9.36 19.00 4.62
N LYS A 157 8.02 18.91 4.71
CA LYS A 157 7.26 19.65 5.72
C LYS A 157 7.45 19.04 7.12
N ASP A 158 7.43 19.89 8.14
CA ASP A 158 7.62 19.50 9.55
C ASP A 158 6.53 18.53 10.06
N ASP A 159 5.35 18.50 9.44
CA ASP A 159 4.21 17.63 9.77
C ASP A 159 4.10 16.38 8.87
N ASP A 160 4.96 16.25 7.85
CA ASP A 160 4.95 15.16 6.88
C ASP A 160 5.85 14.00 7.33
N ASP A 161 5.32 13.15 8.21
CA ASP A 161 6.05 12.00 8.75
C ASP A 161 6.45 10.98 7.67
N GLN A 162 5.64 10.81 6.61
CA GLN A 162 5.97 9.93 5.49
C GLN A 162 7.10 10.51 4.63
N GLY A 163 7.03 11.79 4.28
CA GLY A 163 8.07 12.47 3.53
C GLY A 163 9.42 12.45 4.26
N LEU A 164 9.41 12.63 5.59
CA LEU A 164 10.60 12.54 6.42
C LEU A 164 11.20 11.14 6.42
N PHE A 165 10.34 10.12 6.57
CA PHE A 165 10.75 8.73 6.50
C PHE A 165 11.44 8.38 5.17
N ASP A 166 10.83 8.75 4.03
CA ASP A 166 11.37 8.46 2.71
C ASP A 166 12.67 9.23 2.42
N ALA A 167 12.75 10.48 2.88
CA ALA A 167 13.94 11.30 2.75
C ALA A 167 15.12 10.74 3.57
N VAL A 168 14.89 10.28 4.80
CA VAL A 168 15.91 9.66 5.65
C VAL A 168 16.44 8.37 5.00
N LEU A 169 15.56 7.50 4.50
CA LEU A 169 15.96 6.26 3.83
C LEU A 169 16.76 6.51 2.55
N ARG A 170 16.37 7.49 1.75
CA ARG A 170 17.14 7.86 0.55
C ARG A 170 18.50 8.44 0.91
N SER A 171 18.57 9.20 2.00
CA SER A 171 19.77 9.94 2.37
C SER A 171 20.78 9.07 3.12
N VAL A 172 20.34 8.08 3.91
CA VAL A 172 21.25 7.19 4.66
C VAL A 172 22.13 6.37 3.74
N ILE A 173 21.61 5.95 2.57
CA ILE A 173 22.37 5.18 1.57
C ILE A 173 23.39 6.02 0.80
N THR A 174 23.44 7.34 0.98
CA THR A 174 24.36 8.23 0.25
C THR A 174 25.65 8.50 1.05
N LYS A 175 25.80 9.72 1.57
CA LYS A 175 27.00 10.21 2.27
C LYS A 175 27.31 9.42 3.55
N PRO A 176 26.35 9.11 4.45
CA PRO A 176 26.66 8.40 5.69
C PRO A 176 27.18 6.98 5.44
N ARG A 177 26.54 6.24 4.52
CA ARG A 177 26.98 4.90 4.12
C ARG A 177 28.39 4.91 3.54
N ARG A 178 28.69 5.85 2.64
CA ARG A 178 30.05 6.00 2.08
C ARG A 178 31.08 6.31 3.17
N TYR A 179 30.76 7.22 4.08
CA TYR A 179 31.67 7.59 5.17
C TYR A 179 32.01 6.39 6.06
N LEU A 180 30.99 5.67 6.56
CA LEU A 180 31.20 4.50 7.41
C LEU A 180 32.02 3.41 6.69
N LEU A 181 31.70 3.13 5.42
CA LEU A 181 32.44 2.12 4.66
C LEU A 181 33.88 2.54 4.40
N ASN A 182 34.14 3.82 4.11
CA ASN A 182 35.50 4.33 3.95
C ASN A 182 36.30 4.20 5.25
N GLU A 183 35.69 4.48 6.40
CA GLU A 183 36.32 4.27 7.71
C GLU A 183 36.62 2.80 7.98
N ILE A 184 35.69 1.88 7.64
CA ILE A 184 35.93 0.44 7.76
C ILE A 184 37.13 0.04 6.88
N LEU A 185 37.13 0.44 5.61
CA LEU A 185 38.20 0.11 4.66
C LEU A 185 39.54 0.67 5.13
N GLY A 186 39.60 1.94 5.53
CA GLY A 186 40.82 2.59 6.03
C GLY A 186 41.38 1.87 7.24
N ASN A 187 40.53 1.54 8.22
CA ASN A 187 40.96 0.80 9.41
C ASN A 187 41.48 -0.61 9.09
N VAL A 188 40.90 -1.32 8.10
CA VAL A 188 41.44 -2.61 7.66
C VAL A 188 42.78 -2.44 6.93
N LEU A 189 42.88 -1.49 6.00
CA LEU A 189 44.10 -1.23 5.24
C LEU A 189 45.27 -0.87 6.16
N ASP A 190 45.04 0.02 7.13
CA ASP A 190 46.03 0.39 8.14
C ASP A 190 46.43 -0.80 9.01
N ALA A 191 45.45 -1.57 9.50
CA ALA A 191 45.72 -2.74 10.34
C ALA A 191 46.48 -3.85 9.60
N GLN A 192 46.33 -3.93 8.28
CA GLN A 192 47.04 -4.89 7.43
C GLN A 192 48.31 -4.30 6.78
N ASN A 193 48.59 -3.01 7.01
CA ASN A 193 49.67 -2.26 6.35
C ASN A 193 49.65 -2.40 4.81
N ILE A 194 48.44 -2.41 4.23
CA ILE A 194 48.23 -2.51 2.78
C ILE A 194 48.15 -1.10 2.21
N LYS A 195 49.02 -0.79 1.24
CA LYS A 195 48.96 0.46 0.47
C LYS A 195 48.37 0.16 -0.91
N LEU A 196 47.34 0.90 -1.28
CA LEU A 196 46.70 0.82 -2.58
C LEU A 196 46.98 2.10 -3.37
N GLU A 197 47.11 1.97 -4.68
CA GLU A 197 47.17 3.12 -5.58
C GLU A 197 45.81 3.84 -5.62
N LYS A 198 45.79 5.11 -6.07
CA LYS A 198 44.56 5.94 -6.07
C LYS A 198 43.38 5.24 -6.76
N ASP A 199 43.61 4.67 -7.95
CA ASP A 199 42.55 4.03 -8.74
C ASP A 199 42.05 2.71 -8.11
N GLU A 200 42.94 1.96 -7.47
CA GLU A 200 42.61 0.74 -6.73
C GLU A 200 41.76 1.06 -5.50
N LEU A 201 42.10 2.14 -4.79
CA LEU A 201 41.34 2.60 -3.63
C LEU A 201 39.94 3.07 -4.04
N ILE A 202 39.81 3.84 -5.14
CA ILE A 202 38.50 4.26 -5.66
C ILE A 202 37.68 3.02 -6.06
N ALA A 203 38.30 2.07 -6.76
CA ALA A 203 37.65 0.82 -7.16
C ALA A 203 37.17 -0.01 -5.95
N LEU A 204 38.01 -0.13 -4.91
CA LEU A 204 37.65 -0.80 -3.67
C LEU A 204 36.47 -0.12 -2.97
N ARG A 205 36.46 1.21 -2.90
CA ARG A 205 35.35 1.99 -2.31
C ARG A 205 34.06 1.78 -3.09
N ASP A 206 34.11 1.80 -4.42
CA ASP A 206 32.95 1.54 -5.28
C ASP A 206 32.39 0.12 -5.07
N LEU A 207 33.26 -0.89 -4.95
CA LEU A 207 32.88 -2.27 -4.68
C LEU A 207 32.26 -2.44 -3.30
N ALA A 208 32.87 -1.85 -2.27
CA ALA A 208 32.34 -1.89 -0.90
C ALA A 208 30.98 -1.19 -0.80
N PHE A 209 30.81 -0.06 -1.49
CA PHE A 209 29.54 0.66 -1.52
C PHE A 209 28.44 -0.17 -2.19
N GLY A 210 28.74 -0.80 -3.33
CA GLY A 210 27.78 -1.61 -4.08
C GLY A 210 27.45 -2.96 -3.45
N ARG A 211 28.43 -3.67 -2.88
CA ARG A 211 28.25 -5.02 -2.30
C ARG A 211 27.99 -5.02 -0.80
N GLY A 212 28.37 -3.96 -0.09
CA GLY A 212 28.36 -3.92 1.37
C GLY A 212 29.56 -4.66 1.99
N VAL A 213 29.66 -4.58 3.32
CA VAL A 213 30.65 -5.30 4.15
C VAL A 213 29.92 -5.84 5.37
N ALA A 214 30.09 -7.13 5.70
CA ALA A 214 29.43 -7.71 6.87
C ALA A 214 30.02 -7.13 8.17
N LEU A 215 29.14 -6.66 9.07
CA LEU A 215 29.55 -5.98 10.31
C LEU A 215 29.72 -6.92 11.52
N ARG A 216 29.56 -8.22 11.32
CA ARG A 216 29.60 -9.24 12.38
C ARG A 216 31.04 -9.45 12.87
N VAL A 217 31.17 -9.79 14.15
CA VAL A 217 32.47 -10.10 14.77
C VAL A 217 33.23 -11.14 13.94
N GLY A 218 34.46 -10.80 13.55
CA GLY A 218 35.36 -11.67 12.82
C GLY A 218 35.19 -11.68 11.30
N THR A 219 34.14 -11.07 10.73
CA THR A 219 33.88 -11.14 9.27
C THR A 219 34.39 -9.92 8.50
N VAL A 220 34.44 -8.74 9.13
CA VAL A 220 34.79 -7.46 8.46
C VAL A 220 36.12 -7.55 7.72
N ARG A 221 37.16 -8.06 8.39
CA ARG A 221 38.50 -8.18 7.81
C ARG A 221 38.50 -9.05 6.56
N ASP A 222 37.92 -10.24 6.66
CA ASP A 222 37.96 -11.24 5.58
C ASP A 222 37.17 -10.75 4.36
N ASP A 223 36.03 -10.10 4.58
CA ASP A 223 35.23 -9.53 3.50
C ASP A 223 35.97 -8.38 2.81
N VAL A 224 36.61 -7.48 3.57
CA VAL A 224 37.40 -6.40 2.98
C VAL A 224 38.62 -6.95 2.22
N LEU A 225 39.31 -7.97 2.74
CA LEU A 225 40.44 -8.59 2.03
C LEU A 225 40.02 -9.22 0.69
N LYS A 226 38.83 -9.84 0.62
CA LYS A 226 38.27 -10.31 -0.66
C LYS A 226 38.00 -9.14 -1.61
N LEU A 227 37.42 -8.05 -1.11
CA LEU A 227 37.16 -6.86 -1.92
C LEU A 227 38.45 -6.18 -2.40
N ILE A 228 39.55 -6.25 -1.67
CA ILE A 228 40.85 -5.70 -2.09
C ILE A 228 41.34 -6.38 -3.36
N GLY A 229 41.28 -7.71 -3.44
CA GLY A 229 41.69 -8.44 -4.64
C GLY A 229 40.89 -8.02 -5.89
N ASP A 230 39.58 -7.89 -5.71
CA ASP A 230 38.67 -7.41 -6.76
C ASP A 230 38.95 -5.93 -7.12
N GLY A 231 39.23 -5.09 -6.12
CA GLY A 231 39.54 -3.67 -6.27
C GLY A 231 40.85 -3.42 -7.01
N GLN A 232 41.90 -4.20 -6.73
CA GLN A 232 43.18 -4.13 -7.45
C GLN A 232 43.02 -4.53 -8.93
N HIS A 233 42.24 -5.59 -9.20
CA HIS A 233 41.96 -6.01 -10.57
C HIS A 233 41.15 -4.93 -11.31
N MET A 234 40.09 -4.41 -10.70
CA MET A 234 39.28 -3.35 -11.32
C MET A 234 40.06 -2.04 -11.49
N GLY A 235 40.90 -1.66 -10.53
CA GLY A 235 41.79 -0.49 -10.62
C GLY A 235 42.81 -0.63 -11.74
N THR A 236 43.41 -1.82 -11.89
CA THR A 236 44.30 -2.13 -13.02
C THR A 236 43.56 -1.96 -14.35
N LEU A 237 42.33 -2.46 -14.46
CA LEU A 237 41.53 -2.31 -15.68
C LEU A 237 41.23 -0.84 -15.99
N ARG A 238 40.96 0.02 -14.99
CA ARG A 238 40.78 1.46 -15.20
C ARG A 238 42.01 2.13 -15.81
N LEU A 239 43.21 1.80 -15.30
CA LEU A 239 44.46 2.30 -15.86
C LEU A 239 44.60 1.95 -17.35
N TYR A 240 44.24 0.72 -17.73
CA TYR A 240 44.28 0.29 -19.12
C TYR A 240 43.15 0.90 -19.97
N VAL A 241 41.99 1.22 -19.38
CA VAL A 241 40.92 1.95 -20.08
C VAL A 241 41.40 3.35 -20.44
N ASP A 242 42.06 4.05 -19.51
CA ASP A 242 42.64 5.37 -19.78
C ASP A 242 43.73 5.31 -20.84
N ARG A 243 44.57 4.28 -20.79
CA ARG A 243 45.62 4.06 -21.78
C ARG A 243 45.06 3.74 -23.17
N TYR A 244 43.97 2.96 -23.23
CA TYR A 244 43.27 2.66 -24.47
C TYR A 244 42.64 3.93 -25.07
N ALA A 245 42.01 4.77 -24.25
CA ALA A 245 41.44 6.05 -24.69
C ALA A 245 42.50 7.00 -25.28
N GLN A 246 43.72 7.02 -24.71
CA GLN A 246 44.84 7.80 -25.25
C GLN A 246 45.32 7.32 -26.63
N GLY A 247 44.98 6.10 -27.05
CA GLY A 247 45.28 5.57 -28.38
C GLY A 247 44.49 6.23 -29.51
N GLY A 248 43.49 7.05 -29.20
CA GLY A 248 42.66 7.77 -30.19
C GLY A 248 41.52 6.94 -30.77
N GLU A 249 41.24 5.76 -30.20
CA GLU A 249 40.13 4.88 -30.64
C GLU A 249 38.77 5.27 -30.03
N ILE A 250 38.77 6.16 -29.03
CA ILE A 250 37.59 6.62 -28.32
C ILE A 250 37.36 8.10 -28.57
N ASP A 251 36.11 8.50 -28.80
CA ASP A 251 35.72 9.91 -28.85
C ASP A 251 35.85 10.55 -27.46
N GLU A 252 36.78 11.50 -27.33
CA GLU A 252 37.10 12.21 -26.10
C GLU A 252 35.87 12.94 -25.52
N ALA A 253 34.94 13.41 -26.37
CA ALA A 253 33.72 14.08 -25.92
C ALA A 253 32.74 13.12 -25.21
N LEU A 254 32.79 11.83 -25.55
CA LEU A 254 31.94 10.79 -24.99
C LEU A 254 32.61 10.06 -23.82
N PHE A 255 33.93 10.18 -23.67
CA PHE A 255 34.73 9.49 -22.65
C PHE A 255 34.65 10.18 -21.27
N THR A 256 33.45 10.21 -20.71
CA THR A 256 33.20 10.73 -19.36
C THR A 256 33.70 9.77 -18.27
N GLU A 257 33.85 10.27 -17.04
CA GLU A 257 34.14 9.47 -15.83
C GLU A 257 33.17 8.28 -15.68
N GLY A 258 31.90 8.49 -16.03
CA GLY A 258 30.87 7.46 -16.06
C GLY A 258 31.18 6.34 -17.05
N VAL A 259 31.50 6.69 -18.29
CA VAL A 259 31.86 5.73 -19.35
C VAL A 259 33.13 4.96 -18.98
N ARG A 260 34.17 5.65 -18.49
CA ARG A 260 35.41 5.02 -18.01
C ARG A 260 35.14 3.96 -16.92
N ARG A 261 34.32 4.31 -15.94
CA ARG A 261 33.93 3.40 -14.84
C ARG A 261 33.15 2.19 -15.35
N GLU A 262 32.20 2.39 -16.27
CA GLU A 262 31.41 1.30 -16.84
C GLU A 262 32.23 0.38 -17.75
N MET A 263 33.18 0.92 -18.52
CA MET A 263 34.12 0.11 -19.30
C MET A 263 34.92 -0.83 -18.38
N ALA A 264 35.49 -0.29 -17.30
CA ALA A 264 36.26 -1.10 -16.35
C ALA A 264 35.41 -2.18 -15.68
N ARG A 265 34.15 -1.86 -15.32
CA ARG A 265 33.18 -2.83 -14.78
C ARG A 265 32.86 -3.93 -15.78
N TYR A 266 32.61 -3.59 -17.04
CA TYR A 266 32.32 -4.55 -18.10
C TYR A 266 33.50 -5.51 -18.31
N LEU A 267 34.72 -4.98 -18.41
CA LEU A 267 35.95 -5.79 -18.55
C LEU A 267 36.16 -6.70 -17.34
N TYR A 268 35.90 -6.19 -16.13
CA TYR A 268 36.00 -6.96 -14.90
C TYR A 268 34.98 -8.11 -14.88
N ALA A 269 33.72 -7.83 -15.23
CA ALA A 269 32.65 -8.83 -15.30
C ALA A 269 32.95 -9.93 -16.33
N ARG A 270 33.59 -9.60 -17.46
CA ARG A 270 34.06 -10.58 -18.45
C ARG A 270 35.32 -11.34 -18.01
N GLY A 271 35.87 -11.05 -16.83
CA GLY A 271 37.06 -11.71 -16.31
C GLY A 271 38.34 -11.38 -17.08
N VAL A 272 38.37 -10.25 -17.81
CA VAL A 272 39.52 -9.84 -18.61
C VAL A 272 40.71 -9.58 -17.69
N ARG A 273 41.84 -10.26 -17.93
CA ARG A 273 43.08 -10.08 -17.17
C ARG A 273 44.23 -9.74 -18.12
N ILE A 274 44.77 -8.54 -17.97
CA ILE A 274 45.90 -8.08 -18.78
C ILE A 274 47.19 -8.57 -18.13
N LYS A 275 47.75 -9.66 -18.66
CA LYS A 275 48.99 -10.29 -18.15
C LYS A 275 50.26 -9.75 -18.81
N ASP A 276 50.13 -9.09 -19.94
CA ASP A 276 51.23 -8.69 -20.81
C ASP A 276 51.01 -7.29 -21.34
N LYS A 277 51.84 -6.36 -20.87
CA LYS A 277 51.81 -4.94 -21.26
C LYS A 277 52.19 -4.74 -22.73
N GLN A 278 53.17 -5.49 -23.24
CA GLN A 278 53.55 -5.40 -24.65
C GLN A 278 52.45 -5.93 -25.55
N GLY A 279 51.79 -7.01 -25.12
CA GLY A 279 50.60 -7.52 -25.78
C GLY A 279 49.47 -6.48 -25.84
N PHE A 280 49.22 -5.75 -24.75
CA PHE A 280 48.28 -4.63 -24.76
C PHE A 280 48.68 -3.53 -25.74
N ASP A 281 49.93 -3.08 -25.70
CA ASP A 281 50.43 -2.03 -26.60
C ASP A 281 50.46 -2.47 -28.08
N GLY A 282 50.53 -3.78 -28.34
CA GLY A 282 50.43 -4.38 -29.66
C GLY A 282 49.00 -4.71 -30.11
N GLY A 283 47.98 -4.23 -29.39
CA GLY A 283 46.57 -4.35 -29.76
C GLY A 283 45.89 -5.68 -29.43
N LYS A 284 46.51 -6.54 -28.62
CA LYS A 284 45.99 -7.88 -28.30
C LYS A 284 44.62 -7.86 -27.59
N TYR A 285 44.27 -6.75 -26.94
CA TYR A 285 43.05 -6.63 -26.14
C TYR A 285 42.05 -5.62 -26.72
N ASP A 286 42.34 -5.00 -27.86
CA ASP A 286 41.54 -3.88 -28.41
C ASP A 286 40.07 -4.28 -28.60
N GLU A 287 39.80 -5.50 -29.06
CA GLU A 287 38.44 -6.03 -29.21
C GLU A 287 37.65 -5.99 -27.88
N HIS A 288 38.29 -6.33 -26.77
CA HIS A 288 37.62 -6.29 -25.46
C HIS A 288 37.31 -4.87 -25.02
N PHE A 289 38.21 -3.92 -25.29
CA PHE A 289 38.05 -2.52 -24.91
C PHE A 289 37.08 -1.77 -25.82
N ALA A 290 37.07 -2.06 -27.12
CA ALA A 290 36.08 -1.56 -28.06
C ALA A 290 34.66 -2.01 -27.66
N LEU A 291 34.49 -3.31 -27.32
CA LEU A 291 33.22 -3.83 -26.81
C LEU A 291 32.82 -3.19 -25.48
N ALA A 292 33.78 -2.95 -24.58
CA ALA A 292 33.53 -2.29 -23.31
C ALA A 292 33.08 -0.84 -23.52
N TYR A 293 33.70 -0.12 -24.46
CA TYR A 293 33.34 1.26 -24.79
C TYR A 293 31.94 1.34 -25.40
N ASP A 294 31.64 0.49 -26.38
CA ASP A 294 30.31 0.40 -27.00
C ASP A 294 29.22 0.12 -25.94
N HIS A 295 29.43 -0.89 -25.08
CA HIS A 295 28.53 -1.15 -23.95
C HIS A 295 28.39 0.07 -23.02
N ALA A 296 29.51 0.68 -22.60
CA ALA A 296 29.49 1.80 -21.68
C ALA A 296 28.78 3.04 -22.26
N THR A 297 28.93 3.30 -23.56
CA THR A 297 28.22 4.38 -24.25
C THR A 297 26.72 4.09 -24.38
N ARG A 298 26.34 2.84 -24.67
CA ARG A 298 24.92 2.43 -24.69
C ARG A 298 24.26 2.53 -23.32
N VAL A 299 24.95 2.11 -22.25
CA VAL A 299 24.50 2.29 -20.86
C VAL A 299 24.37 3.78 -20.53
N ALA A 300 25.35 4.61 -20.90
CA ALA A 300 25.31 6.06 -20.67
C ALA A 300 24.17 6.76 -21.45
N GLN A 301 23.81 6.24 -22.62
CA GLN A 301 22.70 6.75 -23.43
C GLN A 301 21.33 6.11 -23.08
N GLY A 302 21.30 5.11 -22.18
CA GLY A 302 20.09 4.42 -21.76
C GLY A 302 19.48 3.47 -22.80
N ASN A 303 20.30 2.93 -23.72
CA ASN A 303 19.86 2.39 -25.02
C ASN A 303 20.23 0.92 -25.29
N ASP A 304 20.27 0.04 -24.29
CA ASP A 304 20.47 -1.40 -24.52
C ASP A 304 19.16 -2.09 -24.96
N ASP A 305 18.92 -2.11 -26.28
CA ASP A 305 17.84 -2.89 -26.91
C ASP A 305 18.35 -4.30 -27.30
N PRO A 306 17.77 -5.40 -26.77
CA PRO A 306 18.18 -6.77 -27.07
C PRO A 306 17.99 -7.19 -28.54
N VAL A 307 17.21 -6.44 -29.34
CA VAL A 307 17.00 -6.73 -30.77
C VAL A 307 18.26 -6.50 -31.60
N ASP A 308 19.12 -5.55 -31.20
CA ASP A 308 20.32 -5.20 -31.96
C ASP A 308 21.43 -6.26 -31.80
N VAL A 309 21.49 -6.94 -30.65
CA VAL A 309 22.43 -8.04 -30.38
C VAL A 309 22.16 -9.27 -31.27
N ALA A 310 20.89 -9.53 -31.62
CA ALA A 310 20.51 -10.64 -32.50
C ALA A 310 20.88 -10.44 -33.98
N ARG A 311 21.17 -9.20 -34.40
CA ARG A 311 21.51 -8.87 -35.79
C ARG A 311 23.00 -8.96 -36.10
N THR A 312 23.86 -9.06 -35.08
CA THR A 312 25.32 -9.11 -35.25
C THR A 312 25.77 -10.54 -35.54
N LYS A 313 26.20 -10.80 -36.78
CA LYS A 313 26.61 -12.13 -37.26
C LYS A 313 27.90 -12.57 -36.54
N GLY A 314 27.78 -13.48 -35.57
CA GLY A 314 28.89 -13.96 -34.74
C GLY A 314 28.86 -13.49 -33.28
N GLY A 315 27.90 -12.65 -32.90
CA GLY A 315 27.64 -12.36 -31.50
C GLY A 315 27.04 -13.59 -30.81
N VAL A 316 27.83 -14.28 -29.99
CA VAL A 316 27.27 -15.19 -29.00
C VAL A 316 26.53 -14.30 -28.01
N SER A 317 25.21 -14.26 -28.14
CA SER A 317 24.35 -13.65 -27.15
C SER A 317 24.48 -14.48 -25.87
N ASP A 318 25.15 -13.95 -24.84
CA ASP A 318 25.07 -14.44 -23.45
C ASP A 318 23.66 -14.16 -22.88
N TRP A 319 22.61 -14.36 -23.69
CA TRP A 319 21.25 -14.30 -23.19
C TRP A 319 21.02 -15.56 -22.36
N ASP A 320 20.95 -15.37 -21.05
CA ASP A 320 20.75 -16.41 -20.04
C ASP A 320 19.33 -17.02 -20.02
N PHE A 321 18.53 -16.76 -21.07
CA PHE A 321 17.11 -17.10 -21.16
C PHE A 321 16.26 -16.55 -20.01
N THR A 322 16.77 -15.56 -19.25
CA THR A 322 15.89 -14.80 -18.38
C THR A 322 14.97 -13.98 -19.27
N ILE A 323 13.71 -14.38 -19.25
CA ILE A 323 12.66 -13.60 -19.89
C ILE A 323 12.51 -12.36 -19.04
N ARG A 324 12.65 -11.18 -19.67
CA ARG A 324 12.15 -9.93 -19.09
C ARG A 324 10.69 -10.16 -18.78
N ARG A 325 10.39 -10.43 -17.51
CA ARG A 325 9.01 -10.63 -17.10
C ARG A 325 8.34 -9.29 -17.28
N ILE A 326 7.28 -9.24 -18.08
CA ILE A 326 6.47 -8.02 -18.22
C ILE A 326 6.10 -7.51 -16.81
N SER A 327 5.84 -8.42 -15.87
CA SER A 327 5.60 -8.12 -14.45
C SER A 327 6.74 -7.37 -13.72
N GLN A 328 7.98 -7.41 -14.22
CA GLN A 328 9.11 -6.65 -13.66
C GLN A 328 9.27 -5.27 -14.29
N SER A 329 8.85 -5.08 -15.55
CA SER A 329 8.96 -3.79 -16.25
C SER A 329 7.68 -2.96 -16.29
N GLU A 330 6.52 -3.62 -16.18
CA GLU A 330 5.19 -3.02 -16.12
C GLU A 330 4.59 -3.45 -14.79
N ARG A 331 5.00 -2.78 -13.71
CA ARG A 331 4.19 -2.82 -12.49
C ARG A 331 2.93 -1.99 -12.80
N PRO A 332 1.73 -2.58 -12.78
CA PRO A 332 0.53 -1.80 -13.03
C PRO A 332 0.47 -0.69 -11.98
N ILE A 333 0.22 0.54 -12.43
CA ILE A 333 0.22 1.71 -11.55
C ILE A 333 -1.00 1.60 -10.65
N VAL A 334 -0.77 1.23 -9.39
CA VAL A 334 -1.81 1.27 -8.35
C VAL A 334 -2.11 2.72 -8.02
N ARG A 335 -3.39 3.09 -8.16
CA ARG A 335 -3.89 4.44 -7.86
C ARG A 335 -4.69 4.38 -6.57
N ALA A 336 -4.03 4.46 -5.42
CA ALA A 336 -4.66 4.35 -4.11
C ALA A 336 -5.88 5.29 -3.94
N GLN A 337 -5.79 6.55 -4.41
CA GLN A 337 -6.92 7.49 -4.38
C GLN A 337 -8.11 7.03 -5.23
N ALA A 338 -7.87 6.37 -6.36
CA ALA A 338 -8.94 5.81 -7.17
C ALA A 338 -9.64 4.66 -6.44
N ILE A 339 -8.88 3.79 -5.76
CA ILE A 339 -9.45 2.68 -4.99
C ILE A 339 -10.27 3.20 -3.81
N ARG A 340 -9.80 4.23 -3.09
CA ARG A 340 -10.59 4.88 -2.03
C ARG A 340 -11.85 5.56 -2.56
N ALA A 341 -11.77 6.19 -3.74
CA ALA A 341 -12.95 6.71 -4.41
C ALA A 341 -13.92 5.56 -4.78
N ALA A 342 -13.43 4.37 -5.15
CA ALA A 342 -14.29 3.21 -5.32
C ALA A 342 -14.98 2.84 -3.99
N GLY A 343 -14.25 2.81 -2.88
CA GLY A 343 -14.86 2.62 -1.54
C GLY A 343 -16.01 3.57 -1.25
N ALA A 344 -15.79 4.88 -1.42
CA ALA A 344 -16.84 5.89 -1.24
C ALA A 344 -18.02 5.68 -2.19
N LEU A 345 -17.78 5.26 -3.44
CA LEU A 345 -18.84 4.96 -4.39
C LEU A 345 -19.65 3.73 -3.97
N TYR A 346 -18.99 2.69 -3.45
CA TYR A 346 -19.63 1.49 -2.94
C TYR A 346 -20.52 1.81 -1.74
N THR A 347 -20.02 2.60 -0.77
CA THR A 347 -20.82 3.15 0.32
C THR A 347 -22.03 3.92 -0.20
N THR A 348 -21.82 4.74 -1.23
CA THR A 348 -22.91 5.52 -1.83
C THR A 348 -23.98 4.62 -2.45
N PHE A 349 -23.59 3.52 -3.09
CA PHE A 349 -24.54 2.54 -3.61
C PHE A 349 -25.34 1.87 -2.49
N VAL A 350 -24.66 1.38 -1.45
CA VAL A 350 -25.31 0.64 -0.36
C VAL A 350 -26.21 1.56 0.46
N GLU A 351 -25.73 2.72 0.90
CA GLU A 351 -26.52 3.64 1.72
C GLU A 351 -27.50 4.46 0.88
N GLY A 352 -27.07 4.97 -0.26
CA GLY A 352 -27.91 5.78 -1.13
C GLY A 352 -29.06 4.98 -1.74
N GLU A 353 -28.73 3.87 -2.41
CA GLU A 353 -29.69 3.10 -3.20
C GLU A 353 -30.32 1.96 -2.39
N GLN A 354 -29.53 1.06 -1.77
CA GLN A 354 -30.11 -0.10 -1.08
C GLN A 354 -30.79 0.25 0.25
N MET A 355 -30.30 1.27 0.96
CA MET A 355 -31.00 1.82 2.14
C MET A 355 -31.99 2.92 1.78
N HIS A 356 -32.16 3.25 0.49
CA HIS A 356 -33.08 4.27 0.01
C HIS A 356 -32.90 5.66 0.68
N VAL A 357 -31.66 6.03 1.05
CA VAL A 357 -31.42 7.31 1.75
C VAL A 357 -31.82 8.51 0.89
N PHE A 358 -31.61 8.45 -0.43
CA PHE A 358 -32.06 9.51 -1.34
C PHE A 358 -33.59 9.65 -1.34
N ASP A 359 -34.31 8.55 -1.53
CA ASP A 359 -35.78 8.54 -1.56
C ASP A 359 -36.39 8.98 -0.21
N ILE A 360 -35.73 8.64 0.89
CA ILE A 360 -36.15 9.02 2.23
C ILE A 360 -35.97 10.51 2.46
N ALA A 361 -34.85 11.10 2.02
CA ALA A 361 -34.66 12.55 2.09
C ALA A 361 -35.68 13.31 1.23
N ASP A 362 -35.97 12.82 0.02
CA ASP A 362 -37.04 13.37 -0.84
C ASP A 362 -38.43 13.24 -0.20
N SER A 363 -38.68 12.13 0.50
CA SER A 363 -39.91 11.93 1.26
C SER A 363 -40.02 12.91 2.44
N LEU A 364 -38.94 13.13 3.19
CA LEU A 364 -38.91 14.11 4.29
C LEU A 364 -39.15 15.53 3.79
N LEU A 365 -38.56 15.90 2.65
CA LEU A 365 -38.81 17.19 2.00
C LEU A 365 -40.29 17.33 1.61
N THR A 366 -40.89 16.26 1.08
CA THR A 366 -42.32 16.23 0.75
C THR A 366 -43.21 16.38 1.99
N GLU A 367 -42.90 15.68 3.09
CA GLU A 367 -43.66 15.80 4.35
C GLU A 367 -43.51 17.19 4.99
N TRP A 368 -42.34 17.82 4.85
CA TRP A 368 -42.12 19.20 5.28
C TRP A 368 -42.98 20.18 4.47
N HIS A 369 -43.03 20.06 3.14
CA HIS A 369 -43.90 20.90 2.31
C HIS A 369 -45.40 20.68 2.58
N ARG A 370 -45.80 19.47 2.98
CA ARG A 370 -47.19 19.18 3.40
C ARG A 370 -47.51 19.75 4.78
N GLY A 371 -46.51 20.12 5.57
CA GLY A 371 -46.66 20.52 6.97
C GLY A 371 -46.94 19.36 7.92
N GLU A 372 -46.74 18.11 7.48
CA GLU A 372 -46.83 16.93 8.35
C GLU A 372 -45.58 16.81 9.24
N LEU A 373 -44.44 17.30 8.73
CA LEU A 373 -43.20 17.43 9.47
C LEU A 373 -43.02 18.89 9.92
N ASP A 374 -43.43 19.18 11.15
CA ASP A 374 -43.33 20.51 11.76
C ASP A 374 -41.89 20.77 12.24
N ILE A 375 -41.10 21.43 11.39
CA ILE A 375 -39.71 21.81 11.67
C ILE A 375 -39.68 23.32 11.89
N PRO A 376 -39.22 23.80 13.06
CA PRO A 376 -39.10 25.23 13.32
C PRO A 376 -38.03 25.87 12.42
N ASP A 377 -38.14 27.18 12.21
CA ASP A 377 -37.11 27.96 11.51
C ASP A 377 -35.75 27.74 12.19
N GLY A 378 -34.78 27.18 11.46
CA GLY A 378 -33.51 26.75 12.03
C GLY A 378 -32.59 26.04 11.05
N GLU A 379 -31.64 25.28 11.59
CA GLU A 379 -30.63 24.56 10.81
C GLU A 379 -31.26 23.48 9.92
N THR A 380 -32.17 22.65 10.45
CA THR A 380 -32.87 21.61 9.69
C THR A 380 -33.67 22.19 8.52
N ALA A 381 -34.45 23.25 8.74
CA ALA A 381 -35.19 23.94 7.68
C ALA A 381 -34.25 24.51 6.60
N SER A 382 -33.08 25.02 7.02
CA SER A 382 -32.06 25.51 6.09
C SER A 382 -31.43 24.39 5.25
N LEU A 383 -31.21 23.20 5.84
CA LEU A 383 -30.72 22.01 5.13
C LEU A 383 -31.74 21.52 4.10
N LEU A 384 -33.02 21.39 4.48
CA LEU A 384 -34.11 21.01 3.58
C LEU A 384 -34.27 21.99 2.42
N ASN A 385 -34.28 23.30 2.69
CA ASN A 385 -34.35 24.32 1.65
C ASN A 385 -33.12 24.29 0.71
N ARG A 386 -31.91 24.08 1.25
CA ARG A 386 -30.71 23.90 0.41
C ARG A 386 -30.82 22.65 -0.45
N TYR A 387 -31.33 21.56 0.12
CA TYR A 387 -31.51 20.29 -0.55
C TYR A 387 -32.48 20.41 -1.72
N GLU A 388 -33.58 21.14 -1.56
CA GLU A 388 -34.53 21.47 -2.62
C GLU A 388 -33.89 22.29 -3.74
N ILE A 389 -33.18 23.38 -3.40
CA ILE A 389 -32.56 24.29 -4.38
C ILE A 389 -31.54 23.56 -5.25
N LEU A 390 -30.73 22.69 -4.64
CA LEU A 390 -29.66 21.98 -5.34
C LEU A 390 -30.13 20.70 -6.04
N MET A 391 -31.41 20.31 -5.93
CA MET A 391 -31.93 19.06 -6.47
C MET A 391 -31.67 18.89 -7.98
N ARG A 392 -31.69 19.99 -8.74
CA ARG A 392 -31.44 19.98 -10.20
C ARG A 392 -29.97 19.83 -10.59
N ASP A 393 -29.06 20.20 -9.69
CA ASP A 393 -27.62 20.14 -9.91
C ASP A 393 -27.02 18.80 -9.46
N ARG A 394 -27.84 17.91 -8.88
CA ARG A 394 -27.43 16.61 -8.38
C ARG A 394 -27.49 15.51 -9.44
N PRO A 395 -26.62 14.49 -9.34
CA PRO A 395 -26.70 13.32 -10.21
C PRO A 395 -28.05 12.61 -10.07
N THR A 396 -28.72 12.37 -11.19
CA THR A 396 -29.98 11.61 -11.19
C THR A 396 -29.74 10.14 -10.82
N GLU A 397 -30.78 9.43 -10.41
CA GLU A 397 -30.70 7.98 -10.13
C GLU A 397 -30.08 7.21 -11.29
N GLU A 398 -30.54 7.46 -12.52
CA GLU A 398 -29.99 6.83 -13.73
C GLU A 398 -28.49 7.13 -13.91
N GLU A 399 -28.06 8.37 -13.65
CA GLU A 399 -26.64 8.74 -13.71
C GLU A 399 -25.80 8.05 -12.65
N ARG A 400 -26.33 7.90 -11.43
CA ARG A 400 -25.67 7.17 -10.34
C ARG A 400 -25.56 5.68 -10.69
N GLN A 401 -26.66 5.07 -11.16
CA GLN A 401 -26.72 3.66 -11.57
C GLN A 401 -25.76 3.36 -12.73
N MET A 402 -25.65 4.23 -13.74
CA MET A 402 -24.63 4.09 -14.79
C MET A 402 -23.21 4.11 -14.21
N HIS A 403 -22.97 4.92 -13.17
CA HIS A 403 -21.67 5.04 -12.54
C HIS A 403 -21.30 3.81 -11.71
N TYR A 404 -22.25 3.27 -10.93
CA TYR A 404 -22.09 2.00 -10.23
C TYR A 404 -21.80 0.86 -11.21
N LYS A 405 -22.53 0.81 -12.33
CA LYS A 405 -22.35 -0.22 -13.34
C LYS A 405 -21.01 -0.09 -14.05
N ARG A 406 -20.56 1.12 -14.34
CA ARG A 406 -19.23 1.36 -14.91
C ARG A 406 -18.11 0.82 -14.02
N VAL A 407 -18.16 1.07 -12.72
CA VAL A 407 -17.03 0.77 -11.80
C VAL A 407 -17.10 -0.64 -11.22
N PHE A 408 -18.30 -1.14 -10.91
CA PHE A 408 -18.49 -2.42 -10.23
C PHE A 408 -19.31 -3.43 -11.02
N ASN A 409 -19.91 -3.02 -12.14
CA ASN A 409 -20.91 -3.80 -12.85
C ASN A 409 -22.09 -4.22 -11.95
N ILE A 410 -22.52 -3.29 -11.08
CA ILE A 410 -23.73 -3.41 -10.26
C ILE A 410 -24.72 -2.31 -10.66
N GLY A 411 -26.01 -2.56 -10.48
CA GLY A 411 -27.08 -1.64 -10.86
C GLY A 411 -27.75 -1.94 -12.20
N GLU A 412 -28.91 -1.33 -12.43
CA GLU A 412 -29.81 -1.71 -13.53
C GLU A 412 -29.73 -0.80 -14.77
N ALA A 413 -29.00 0.32 -14.71
CA ALA A 413 -28.97 1.29 -15.79
C ALA A 413 -28.45 0.74 -17.13
N GLU A 414 -28.98 1.26 -18.22
CA GLU A 414 -28.43 1.06 -19.56
C GLU A 414 -27.20 1.95 -19.75
N MET A 415 -26.12 1.37 -20.29
CA MET A 415 -24.88 2.10 -20.49
C MET A 415 -24.89 2.85 -21.81
N LEU A 416 -24.36 4.08 -21.82
CA LEU A 416 -24.15 4.83 -23.05
C LEU A 416 -23.21 4.07 -24.00
N SER A 417 -23.50 4.11 -25.29
CA SER A 417 -22.72 3.45 -26.34
C SER A 417 -21.23 3.81 -26.25
N GLY A 418 -20.36 2.80 -26.17
CA GLY A 418 -18.91 2.97 -26.07
C GLY A 418 -18.38 3.10 -24.64
N THR A 419 -19.25 3.07 -23.62
CA THR A 419 -18.80 3.00 -22.22
C THR A 419 -18.33 1.60 -21.88
N VAL A 420 -17.13 1.48 -21.31
CA VAL A 420 -16.58 0.19 -20.86
C VAL A 420 -17.09 -0.10 -19.46
N VAL A 421 -17.71 -1.27 -19.29
CA VAL A 421 -18.23 -1.79 -18.03
C VAL A 421 -17.18 -2.67 -17.36
N ASN A 422 -17.09 -2.61 -16.04
CA ASN A 422 -16.18 -3.46 -15.28
C ASN A 422 -16.74 -4.87 -15.04
N GLU A 423 -16.82 -5.67 -16.10
CA GLU A 423 -17.38 -7.03 -16.03
C GLU A 423 -16.63 -7.97 -15.09
N ALA A 424 -15.34 -7.70 -14.84
CA ALA A 424 -14.49 -8.54 -14.01
C ALA A 424 -14.68 -8.33 -12.50
N PHE A 425 -15.16 -7.15 -12.07
CA PHE A 425 -15.20 -6.80 -10.65
C PHE A 425 -15.99 -7.79 -9.78
N PRO A 426 -17.23 -8.22 -10.14
CA PRO A 426 -17.98 -9.14 -9.30
C PRO A 426 -17.21 -10.44 -9.02
N GLY A 427 -16.60 -11.03 -10.04
CA GLY A 427 -15.80 -12.25 -9.89
C GLY A 427 -14.52 -12.05 -9.06
N LEU A 428 -13.88 -10.89 -9.16
CA LEU A 428 -12.70 -10.55 -8.36
C LEU A 428 -13.06 -10.33 -6.88
N TRP A 429 -14.18 -9.66 -6.62
CA TRP A 429 -14.69 -9.42 -5.28
C TRP A 429 -15.11 -10.73 -4.59
N ASP A 430 -15.84 -11.59 -5.30
CA ASP A 430 -16.25 -12.90 -4.80
C ASP A 430 -15.04 -13.80 -4.51
N ASN A 431 -14.02 -13.77 -5.39
CA ASN A 431 -12.79 -14.51 -5.18
C ASN A 431 -12.04 -14.03 -3.91
N LEU A 432 -12.01 -12.72 -3.65
CA LEU A 432 -11.42 -12.20 -2.41
C LEU A 432 -12.18 -12.72 -1.18
N MET A 433 -13.51 -12.60 -1.16
CA MET A 433 -14.34 -13.06 -0.04
C MET A 433 -14.22 -14.57 0.18
N TYR A 434 -14.12 -15.34 -0.91
CA TYR A 434 -13.88 -16.77 -0.87
C TYR A 434 -12.52 -17.12 -0.24
N GLU A 435 -11.42 -16.49 -0.68
CA GLU A 435 -10.09 -16.76 -0.13
C GLU A 435 -9.97 -16.30 1.34
N VAL A 436 -10.66 -15.23 1.73
CA VAL A 436 -10.77 -14.82 3.14
C VAL A 436 -11.49 -15.89 3.96
N THR A 437 -12.64 -16.38 3.50
CA THR A 437 -13.40 -17.45 4.19
C THR A 437 -12.55 -18.70 4.35
N ARG A 438 -11.85 -19.10 3.30
CA ARG A 438 -10.94 -20.25 3.31
C ARG A 438 -9.76 -20.05 4.26
N TYR A 439 -9.23 -18.84 4.37
CA TYR A 439 -8.17 -18.52 5.33
C TYR A 439 -8.66 -18.61 6.77
N ILE A 440 -9.86 -18.10 7.05
CA ILE A 440 -10.49 -18.17 8.37
C ILE A 440 -10.71 -19.62 8.79
N ASP A 441 -11.31 -20.44 7.93
CA ASP A 441 -11.54 -21.87 8.18
C ASP A 441 -10.23 -22.62 8.46
N LYS A 442 -9.16 -22.34 7.70
CA LYS A 442 -7.82 -22.87 8.00
C LYS A 442 -7.32 -22.42 9.38
N THR A 443 -7.49 -21.14 9.72
CA THR A 443 -7.02 -20.57 10.99
C THR A 443 -7.72 -21.17 12.18
N GLU A 444 -9.03 -21.42 12.07
CA GLU A 444 -9.83 -22.05 13.12
C GLU A 444 -9.48 -23.54 13.29
N ARG A 445 -9.24 -24.27 12.19
CA ARG A 445 -8.86 -25.70 12.25
C ARG A 445 -7.48 -25.96 12.83
N TYR A 446 -6.51 -25.08 12.56
CA TYR A 446 -5.10 -25.29 12.96
C TYR A 446 -4.67 -24.45 14.17
N TYR A 447 -5.62 -23.90 14.93
CA TYR A 447 -5.34 -23.01 16.07
C TYR A 447 -4.39 -23.61 17.14
N THR A 448 -4.29 -24.93 17.21
CA THR A 448 -3.42 -25.66 18.16
C THR A 448 -2.03 -26.03 17.64
N GLU A 449 -1.76 -25.90 16.34
CA GLU A 449 -0.47 -26.23 15.75
C GLU A 449 0.29 -24.93 15.41
N GLU A 450 1.58 -24.82 15.73
CA GLU A 450 2.47 -23.69 15.37
C GLU A 450 2.71 -23.55 13.84
N LYS A 451 1.75 -23.97 13.01
CA LYS A 451 1.84 -23.87 11.56
C LYS A 451 1.41 -22.48 11.10
N MET A 452 2.36 -21.73 10.57
CA MET A 452 2.09 -20.49 9.87
C MET A 452 1.22 -20.77 8.64
N ILE A 453 0.02 -20.17 8.59
CA ILE A 453 -0.89 -20.28 7.44
C ILE A 453 -0.48 -19.25 6.40
N SER A 454 -0.28 -19.70 5.16
CA SER A 454 0.09 -18.82 4.05
C SER A 454 -1.02 -17.81 3.73
N ARG A 455 -0.62 -16.54 3.56
CA ARG A 455 -1.48 -15.42 3.12
C ARG A 455 -1.42 -15.16 1.61
N THR A 456 -0.63 -15.93 0.86
CA THR A 456 -0.29 -15.64 -0.55
C THR A 456 -1.52 -15.55 -1.47
N ALA A 457 -2.50 -16.44 -1.31
CA ALA A 457 -3.70 -16.44 -2.16
C ALA A 457 -4.55 -15.17 -1.98
N MET A 458 -4.73 -14.72 -0.73
CA MET A 458 -5.43 -13.46 -0.45
C MET A 458 -4.65 -12.27 -0.99
N TYR A 459 -3.31 -12.25 -0.83
CA TYR A 459 -2.49 -11.16 -1.33
C TYR A 459 -2.61 -11.01 -2.84
N GLN A 460 -2.65 -12.12 -3.59
CA GLN A 460 -2.91 -12.09 -5.02
C GLN A 460 -4.31 -11.53 -5.33
N ALA A 461 -5.36 -12.02 -4.66
CA ALA A 461 -6.72 -11.54 -4.86
C ALA A 461 -6.86 -10.03 -4.59
N ILE A 462 -6.18 -9.52 -3.56
CA ILE A 462 -6.14 -8.08 -3.24
C ILE A 462 -5.44 -7.31 -4.37
N GLN A 463 -4.31 -7.79 -4.88
CA GLN A 463 -3.59 -7.14 -5.97
C GLN A 463 -4.41 -7.10 -7.27
N ASP A 464 -5.11 -8.18 -7.60
CA ASP A 464 -5.97 -8.24 -8.78
C ASP A 464 -7.09 -7.18 -8.69
N LEU A 465 -7.68 -6.99 -7.50
CA LEU A 465 -8.63 -5.91 -7.23
C LEU A 465 -7.98 -4.53 -7.27
N GLN A 466 -6.77 -4.34 -6.74
CA GLN A 466 -6.05 -3.06 -6.83
C GLN A 466 -5.88 -2.62 -8.28
N TYR A 467 -5.50 -3.55 -9.15
CA TYR A 467 -5.28 -3.27 -10.56
C TYR A 467 -6.58 -2.97 -11.28
N ASN A 468 -7.59 -3.82 -11.10
CA ASN A 468 -8.91 -3.62 -11.69
C ASN A 468 -9.51 -2.26 -11.29
N LEU A 469 -9.54 -1.93 -10.01
CA LEU A 469 -10.11 -0.67 -9.53
C LEU A 469 -9.30 0.55 -10.00
N SER A 470 -7.97 0.43 -10.10
CA SER A 470 -7.11 1.50 -10.64
C SER A 470 -7.35 1.79 -12.12
N GLU A 471 -7.83 0.80 -12.87
CA GLU A 471 -8.16 0.91 -14.30
C GLU A 471 -9.57 1.51 -14.51
N TYR A 472 -10.56 1.01 -13.76
CA TYR A 472 -11.97 1.38 -13.98
C TYR A 472 -12.40 2.64 -13.23
N MET A 473 -11.75 2.99 -12.10
CA MET A 473 -12.00 4.24 -11.38
C MET A 473 -11.14 5.39 -11.92
N THR A 474 -11.34 5.74 -13.19
CA THR A 474 -10.49 6.71 -13.92
C THR A 474 -11.30 7.77 -14.68
N GLY A 475 -10.60 8.80 -15.18
CA GLY A 475 -11.21 9.92 -15.90
C GLY A 475 -12.09 10.77 -14.99
N SER A 476 -13.35 11.00 -15.36
CA SER A 476 -14.32 11.75 -14.55
C SER A 476 -14.85 10.99 -13.33
N ALA A 477 -14.53 9.69 -13.20
CA ALA A 477 -15.17 8.83 -12.22
C ALA A 477 -14.93 9.25 -10.75
N PRO A 478 -13.69 9.55 -10.32
CA PRO A 478 -13.46 9.97 -8.94
C PRO A 478 -14.18 11.27 -8.58
N LYS A 479 -14.21 12.24 -9.51
CA LYS A 479 -14.87 13.52 -9.29
C LYS A 479 -16.39 13.36 -9.16
N LYS A 480 -17.00 12.57 -10.04
CA LYS A 480 -18.43 12.25 -9.95
C LYS A 480 -18.74 11.53 -8.64
N THR A 481 -17.89 10.62 -8.19
CA THR A 481 -18.06 9.99 -6.88
C THR A 481 -18.08 11.02 -5.75
N THR A 482 -17.19 12.03 -5.75
CA THR A 482 -17.23 13.09 -4.75
C THR A 482 -18.55 13.86 -4.75
N GLU A 483 -19.11 14.15 -5.93
CA GLU A 483 -20.40 14.83 -6.07
C GLU A 483 -21.56 13.96 -5.53
N MET A 484 -21.55 12.66 -5.85
CA MET A 484 -22.54 11.69 -5.36
C MET A 484 -22.44 11.47 -3.85
N TYR A 485 -21.23 11.30 -3.33
CA TYR A 485 -21.01 11.09 -1.90
C TYR A 485 -21.40 12.32 -1.08
N ARG A 486 -21.08 13.53 -1.57
CA ARG A 486 -21.57 14.77 -0.94
C ARG A 486 -23.10 14.85 -0.94
N SER A 487 -23.75 14.42 -2.01
CA SER A 487 -25.21 14.38 -2.07
C SER A 487 -25.80 13.40 -1.04
N LEU A 488 -25.10 12.28 -0.79
CA LEU A 488 -25.45 11.34 0.26
C LEU A 488 -25.25 11.93 1.66
N GLU A 489 -24.11 12.59 1.92
CA GLU A 489 -23.85 13.26 3.20
C GLU A 489 -24.94 14.31 3.50
N GLU A 490 -25.30 15.15 2.52
CA GLU A 490 -26.37 16.13 2.69
C GLU A 490 -27.73 15.47 3.01
N ALA A 491 -28.02 14.30 2.44
CA ALA A 491 -29.23 13.53 2.76
C ALA A 491 -29.17 12.95 4.19
N LEU A 492 -28.02 12.39 4.59
CA LEU A 492 -27.81 11.85 5.93
C LEU A 492 -27.85 12.95 7.00
N ASP A 493 -27.33 14.14 6.72
CA ASP A 493 -27.39 15.31 7.62
C ASP A 493 -28.84 15.72 7.90
N ILE A 494 -29.70 15.69 6.88
CA ILE A 494 -31.14 15.95 7.05
C ILE A 494 -31.78 14.87 7.91
N ILE A 495 -31.54 13.60 7.61
CA ILE A 495 -32.13 12.47 8.35
C ILE A 495 -31.64 12.46 9.81
N GLY A 496 -30.38 12.83 10.02
CA GLY A 496 -29.70 12.90 11.32
C GLY A 496 -29.96 14.17 12.11
N SER A 497 -30.73 15.12 11.59
CA SER A 497 -31.02 16.35 12.30
C SER A 497 -31.85 16.08 13.55
N GLU A 498 -31.64 16.86 14.62
CA GLU A 498 -32.32 16.65 15.89
C GLU A 498 -33.85 16.71 15.75
N ASP A 499 -34.36 17.64 14.93
CA ASP A 499 -35.79 17.77 14.66
C ASP A 499 -36.36 16.52 13.99
N VAL A 500 -35.66 15.97 12.99
CA VAL A 500 -36.10 14.76 12.28
C VAL A 500 -35.98 13.53 13.17
N LEU A 501 -34.89 13.38 13.93
CA LEU A 501 -34.72 12.29 14.88
C LEU A 501 -35.80 12.30 15.97
N ASN A 502 -36.21 13.47 16.45
CA ASN A 502 -37.25 13.63 17.46
C ASN A 502 -38.65 13.29 16.92
N HIS A 503 -38.98 13.68 15.70
CA HIS A 503 -40.29 13.40 15.09
C HIS A 503 -40.39 11.97 14.54
N MET A 504 -39.34 11.53 13.84
CA MET A 504 -39.36 10.31 13.03
C MET A 504 -38.59 9.15 13.65
N GLY A 505 -37.55 9.39 14.46
CA GLY A 505 -36.68 8.35 15.02
C GLY A 505 -37.31 7.49 16.14
N GLY A 506 -38.54 7.81 16.55
CA GLY A 506 -39.29 7.07 17.56
C GLY A 506 -38.57 7.03 18.90
N ARG A 507 -38.55 5.87 19.57
CA ARG A 507 -37.90 5.72 20.89
C ARG A 507 -36.37 5.73 20.83
N ARG A 508 -35.79 5.25 19.72
CA ARG A 508 -34.33 5.11 19.59
C ARG A 508 -33.66 6.42 19.20
N LYS A 509 -34.36 7.30 18.48
CA LYS A 509 -33.83 8.60 18.00
C LYS A 509 -32.48 8.44 17.28
N THR A 510 -32.39 7.48 16.38
CA THR A 510 -31.19 7.19 15.57
C THR A 510 -31.53 7.27 14.08
N ILE A 511 -30.53 7.56 13.24
CA ILE A 511 -30.67 7.63 11.78
C ILE A 511 -31.27 6.33 11.23
N THR A 512 -30.76 5.17 11.66
CA THR A 512 -31.27 3.86 11.23
C THR A 512 -32.74 3.66 11.58
N ALA A 513 -33.18 4.13 12.75
CA ALA A 513 -34.60 4.07 13.13
C ALA A 513 -35.49 4.97 12.28
N VAL A 514 -35.00 6.15 11.88
CA VAL A 514 -35.70 7.02 10.90
C VAL A 514 -35.80 6.30 9.56
N ILE A 515 -34.69 5.75 9.06
CA ILE A 515 -34.64 5.05 7.77
C ILE A 515 -35.62 3.86 7.75
N GLU A 516 -35.58 3.01 8.77
CA GLU A 516 -36.49 1.86 8.88
C GLU A 516 -37.96 2.27 8.98
N ARG A 517 -38.27 3.41 9.61
CA ARG A 517 -39.64 3.91 9.75
C ARG A 517 -40.11 4.52 8.43
N MET A 518 -39.33 5.43 7.85
CA MET A 518 -39.64 6.08 6.58
C MET A 518 -39.73 5.09 5.43
N GLY A 519 -38.82 4.11 5.38
CA GLY A 519 -38.90 3.01 4.42
C GLY A 519 -40.25 2.29 4.49
N ARG A 520 -40.75 1.99 5.70
CA ARG A 520 -42.04 1.32 5.88
C ARG A 520 -43.24 2.22 5.61
N THR A 521 -43.21 3.48 6.04
CA THR A 521 -44.36 4.37 5.97
C THR A 521 -44.50 5.07 4.62
N SER A 522 -43.39 5.54 4.06
CA SER A 522 -43.37 6.35 2.85
C SER A 522 -43.07 5.52 1.61
N LEU A 523 -42.16 4.54 1.70
CA LEU A 523 -41.76 3.71 0.56
C LEU A 523 -42.46 2.34 0.51
N GLY A 524 -43.07 1.90 1.62
CA GLY A 524 -43.70 0.57 1.73
C GLY A 524 -42.70 -0.59 1.75
N VAL A 525 -41.43 -0.34 2.03
CA VAL A 525 -40.33 -1.32 2.00
C VAL A 525 -39.76 -1.53 3.40
N ALA A 526 -39.48 -2.79 3.75
CA ALA A 526 -38.76 -3.12 4.99
C ALA A 526 -37.25 -3.08 4.72
N ILE A 527 -36.57 -2.08 5.28
CA ILE A 527 -35.14 -1.86 5.06
C ILE A 527 -34.34 -2.46 6.22
N PRO A 528 -33.45 -3.45 5.97
CA PRO A 528 -32.56 -4.02 7.00
C PRO A 528 -31.36 -3.09 7.28
N ALA A 529 -31.64 -1.90 7.80
CA ALA A 529 -30.68 -0.80 7.90
C ALA A 529 -29.38 -1.17 8.64
N THR A 530 -29.46 -1.96 9.71
CA THR A 530 -28.26 -2.34 10.49
C THR A 530 -27.29 -3.22 9.68
N SER A 531 -27.83 -4.18 8.91
CA SER A 531 -27.00 -5.03 8.04
C SER A 531 -26.37 -4.22 6.92
N LEU A 532 -27.15 -3.32 6.29
CA LEU A 532 -26.67 -2.48 5.20
C LEU A 532 -25.60 -1.47 5.65
N VAL A 533 -25.76 -0.83 6.82
CA VAL A 533 -24.72 0.03 7.42
C VAL A 533 -23.43 -0.76 7.63
N THR A 534 -23.52 -1.98 8.14
CA THR A 534 -22.32 -2.82 8.34
C THR A 534 -21.65 -3.15 7.01
N VAL A 535 -22.43 -3.47 5.96
CA VAL A 535 -21.89 -3.71 4.61
C VAL A 535 -21.23 -2.46 4.04
N ALA A 536 -21.83 -1.28 4.24
CA ALA A 536 -21.30 -0.01 3.75
C ALA A 536 -19.99 0.39 4.45
N GLU A 537 -19.97 0.42 5.78
CA GLU A 537 -18.80 0.81 6.57
C GLU A 537 -17.65 -0.20 6.42
N ARG A 538 -17.94 -1.49 6.59
CA ARG A 538 -16.91 -2.54 6.50
C ARG A 538 -16.49 -2.80 5.06
N GLY A 539 -17.38 -2.63 4.10
CA GLY A 539 -17.02 -2.59 2.68
C GLY A 539 -16.01 -1.47 2.41
N ASN A 540 -16.26 -0.26 2.91
CA ASN A 540 -15.32 0.84 2.75
C ASN A 540 -13.96 0.57 3.44
N ASP A 541 -13.95 0.01 4.65
CA ASP A 541 -12.72 -0.42 5.33
C ASP A 541 -11.90 -1.39 4.46
N ILE A 542 -12.56 -2.32 3.77
CA ILE A 542 -11.93 -3.25 2.82
C ILE A 542 -11.31 -2.51 1.64
N PHE A 543 -12.03 -1.57 1.02
CA PHE A 543 -11.48 -0.75 -0.07
C PHE A 543 -10.28 0.09 0.38
N HIS A 544 -10.32 0.64 1.59
CA HIS A 544 -9.18 1.38 2.16
C HIS A 544 -7.96 0.47 2.36
N PHE A 545 -8.16 -0.73 2.90
CA PHE A 545 -7.09 -1.71 3.02
C PHE A 545 -6.54 -2.10 1.65
N ILE A 546 -7.40 -2.39 0.66
CA ILE A 546 -6.98 -2.68 -0.72
C ILE A 546 -6.18 -1.49 -1.28
N ALA A 547 -6.57 -0.25 -1.03
CA ALA A 547 -5.85 0.93 -1.52
C ALA A 547 -4.43 1.05 -0.97
N ASP A 548 -4.24 0.73 0.30
CA ASP A 548 -2.99 0.87 1.04
C ASP A 548 -2.15 -0.41 1.05
N PHE A 549 -2.69 -1.50 0.52
CA PHE A 549 -2.06 -2.81 0.50
C PHE A 549 -0.71 -2.78 -0.23
N ALA A 550 0.34 -3.12 0.53
CA ALA A 550 1.67 -3.39 0.03
C ALA A 550 2.13 -4.74 0.59
N PRO A 551 2.31 -5.79 -0.24
CA PRO A 551 2.53 -7.17 0.23
C PRO A 551 3.77 -7.33 1.11
N GLU A 552 4.76 -6.46 0.97
CA GLU A 552 6.00 -6.45 1.74
C GLU A 552 5.87 -5.76 3.12
N ASN A 553 4.76 -5.06 3.40
CA ASN A 553 4.63 -4.15 4.54
C ASN A 553 3.28 -4.24 5.27
N VAL A 554 2.57 -5.37 5.19
CA VAL A 554 1.30 -5.54 5.92
C VAL A 554 1.58 -5.93 7.37
N ALA A 555 1.24 -5.07 8.31
CA ALA A 555 1.33 -5.38 9.74
C ALA A 555 0.24 -6.39 10.16
N ASP A 556 0.52 -7.25 11.16
CA ASP A 556 -0.41 -8.30 11.57
C ASP A 556 -1.72 -7.75 12.15
N ASP A 557 -1.68 -6.62 12.86
CA ASP A 557 -2.87 -5.96 13.41
C ASP A 557 -3.72 -5.31 12.31
N GLU A 558 -3.09 -4.77 11.28
CA GLU A 558 -3.75 -4.23 10.10
C GLU A 558 -4.43 -5.33 9.30
N PHE A 559 -3.71 -6.44 9.10
CA PHE A 559 -4.25 -7.62 8.45
C PHE A 559 -5.43 -8.22 9.21
N GLN A 560 -5.37 -8.25 10.55
CA GLN A 560 -6.48 -8.73 11.36
C GLN A 560 -7.72 -7.82 11.26
N ARG A 561 -7.53 -6.50 11.24
CA ARG A 561 -8.63 -5.54 11.00
C ARG A 561 -9.30 -5.74 9.65
N PHE A 562 -8.51 -5.99 8.61
CA PHE A 562 -9.02 -6.35 7.29
C PHE A 562 -9.86 -7.63 7.33
N LEU A 563 -9.36 -8.70 7.97
CA LEU A 563 -10.12 -9.94 8.11
C LEU A 563 -11.42 -9.75 8.87
N ASP A 564 -11.41 -8.94 9.94
CA ASP A 564 -12.60 -8.66 10.73
C ASP A 564 -13.65 -7.87 9.92
N ALA A 565 -13.21 -6.93 9.08
CA ALA A 565 -14.07 -6.20 8.16
C ALA A 565 -14.70 -7.13 7.11
N CYS A 566 -13.91 -8.01 6.49
CA CYS A 566 -14.42 -9.02 5.55
C CYS A 566 -15.43 -9.96 6.22
N LYS A 567 -15.14 -10.47 7.42
CA LYS A 567 -16.06 -11.33 8.19
C LYS A 567 -17.41 -10.63 8.42
N ALA A 568 -17.36 -9.39 8.90
CA ALA A 568 -18.56 -8.61 9.14
C ALA A 568 -19.37 -8.40 7.85
N CYS A 569 -18.69 -8.08 6.75
CA CYS A 569 -19.32 -7.89 5.44
C CYS A 569 -20.01 -9.19 4.95
N ILE A 570 -19.31 -10.33 5.00
CA ILE A 570 -19.83 -11.65 4.59
C ILE A 570 -21.08 -12.02 5.40
N VAL A 571 -21.01 -11.88 6.73
CA VAL A 571 -22.14 -12.22 7.62
C VAL A 571 -23.33 -11.31 7.36
N SER A 572 -23.10 -10.00 7.19
CA SER A 572 -24.17 -9.05 6.91
C SER A 572 -24.78 -9.25 5.52
N GLN A 573 -24.00 -9.56 4.50
CA GLN A 573 -24.50 -9.87 3.16
C GLN A 573 -25.34 -11.16 3.16
N ALA A 574 -24.89 -12.21 3.84
CA ALA A 574 -25.66 -13.44 3.98
C ALA A 574 -27.00 -13.23 4.72
N ALA A 575 -27.12 -12.20 5.56
CA ALA A 575 -28.37 -11.83 6.21
C ALA A 575 -29.32 -11.02 5.31
N LEU A 576 -28.81 -10.42 4.23
CA LEU A 576 -29.59 -9.66 3.25
C LEU A 576 -30.13 -10.55 2.12
N GLU A 577 -29.43 -11.64 1.79
CA GLU A 577 -29.90 -12.59 0.80
C GLU A 577 -31.21 -13.25 1.28
N PRO A 578 -32.28 -13.21 0.47
CA PRO A 578 -33.48 -13.97 0.79
C PRO A 578 -33.07 -15.44 0.82
N ARG A 579 -33.19 -16.08 2.00
CA ARG A 579 -33.03 -17.54 2.11
C ARG A 579 -33.98 -18.15 1.10
N GLY A 580 -33.44 -18.59 -0.04
CA GLY A 580 -34.21 -19.33 -1.03
C GLY A 580 -34.90 -20.45 -0.28
N GLU A 581 -36.19 -20.64 -0.55
CA GLU A 581 -36.97 -21.77 -0.04
C GLU A 581 -36.08 -23.01 -0.07
N GLU A 582 -35.79 -23.58 1.10
CA GLU A 582 -35.04 -24.81 1.24
C GLU A 582 -35.69 -25.81 0.29
N THR A 583 -35.05 -26.04 -0.86
CA THR A 583 -35.48 -27.08 -1.78
C THR A 583 -35.19 -28.35 -1.03
N GLU A 584 -36.26 -28.96 -0.53
CA GLU A 584 -36.31 -30.24 0.17
C GLU A 584 -35.35 -31.22 -0.51
N TYR A 585 -34.13 -31.33 0.04
CA TYR A 585 -33.16 -32.30 -0.41
C TYR A 585 -33.68 -33.67 0.00
N THR A 586 -34.24 -34.40 -0.97
CA THR A 586 -34.53 -35.82 -0.80
C THR A 586 -33.22 -36.55 -0.51
N ASP A 587 -33.09 -37.07 0.71
CA ASP A 587 -32.04 -37.99 1.15
C ASP A 587 -31.92 -39.17 0.17
N ALA A 588 -30.92 -39.12 -0.71
CA ALA A 588 -30.42 -40.29 -1.40
C ALA A 588 -28.91 -40.40 -1.11
N PRO A 589 -28.46 -41.47 -0.43
CA PRO A 589 -27.05 -41.61 -0.09
C PRO A 589 -26.21 -41.80 -1.37
N PRO A 590 -25.01 -41.21 -1.44
CA PRO A 590 -24.17 -41.30 -2.62
C PRO A 590 -23.63 -42.73 -2.75
N SER A 591 -24.02 -43.41 -3.82
CA SER A 591 -23.49 -44.74 -4.15
C SER A 591 -22.03 -44.64 -4.59
N ASP A 592 -21.16 -45.34 -3.86
CA ASP A 592 -19.78 -45.63 -4.22
C ASP A 592 -19.65 -46.12 -5.68
N ARG A 593 -18.93 -45.35 -6.50
CA ARG A 593 -18.35 -45.88 -7.74
C ARG A 593 -16.97 -45.27 -7.97
N TYR A 594 -15.98 -45.88 -7.32
CA TYR A 594 -14.63 -45.91 -7.86
C TYR A 594 -14.63 -46.83 -9.07
N GLU A 595 -14.51 -46.27 -10.27
CA GLU A 595 -14.08 -47.05 -11.43
C GLU A 595 -12.93 -46.35 -12.16
N ASN A 596 -11.84 -47.09 -12.14
CA ASN A 596 -10.52 -46.85 -12.68
C ASN A 596 -10.56 -47.16 -14.19
N GLY A 597 -9.95 -46.34 -15.06
CA GLY A 597 -9.87 -46.69 -16.48
C GLY A 597 -9.39 -45.58 -17.42
N SER A 598 -8.10 -45.62 -17.71
CA SER A 598 -7.39 -44.93 -18.78
C SER A 598 -7.99 -45.16 -20.18
N ASP A 599 -8.13 -44.10 -20.99
CA ASP A 599 -7.94 -44.22 -22.45
C ASP A 599 -7.60 -42.86 -23.12
N TYR A 600 -6.71 -42.91 -24.10
CA TYR A 600 -6.25 -41.79 -24.90
C TYR A 600 -7.24 -41.51 -26.05
N GLY A 601 -7.60 -40.25 -26.31
CA GLY A 601 -8.42 -39.96 -27.49
C GLY A 601 -8.86 -38.51 -27.69
N ASN A 602 -7.95 -37.71 -28.26
CA ASN A 602 -8.18 -36.68 -29.28
C ASN A 602 -9.63 -36.22 -29.61
N GLY A 603 -9.86 -34.90 -29.48
CA GLY A 603 -10.62 -34.12 -30.46
C GLY A 603 -11.98 -33.57 -30.01
N GLY A 604 -12.16 -32.26 -30.19
CA GLY A 604 -13.49 -31.69 -30.45
C GLY A 604 -13.94 -30.56 -29.54
N ARG A 605 -13.91 -29.35 -30.10
CA ARG A 605 -14.66 -28.15 -29.71
C ARG A 605 -16.04 -28.47 -29.11
N SER A 606 -16.39 -27.83 -27.99
CA SER A 606 -17.73 -27.26 -27.83
C SER A 606 -17.74 -26.15 -26.79
N SER A 607 -18.31 -25.02 -27.22
CA SER A 607 -18.86 -23.95 -26.42
C SER A 607 -19.98 -24.44 -25.50
N ASN A 608 -20.07 -23.85 -24.31
CA ASN A 608 -21.28 -23.52 -23.55
C ASN A 608 -20.80 -22.57 -22.42
N GLY A 609 -21.36 -21.38 -22.20
CA GLY A 609 -22.76 -21.00 -22.33
C GLY A 609 -23.38 -20.96 -20.94
N TYR A 610 -23.01 -19.97 -20.12
CA TYR A 610 -23.73 -19.66 -18.88
C TYR A 610 -24.73 -18.54 -19.17
N ALA A 611 -25.98 -18.94 -19.36
CA ALA A 611 -27.15 -18.08 -19.26
C ALA A 611 -27.67 -18.20 -17.82
N GLY A 612 -27.52 -17.14 -17.03
CA GLY A 612 -28.19 -16.96 -15.73
C GLY A 612 -29.24 -15.86 -15.88
N ALA A 613 -30.49 -16.22 -15.62
CA ALA A 613 -31.67 -15.42 -15.91
C ALA A 613 -31.90 -14.32 -14.85
N GLY A 614 -32.17 -13.11 -15.32
CA GLY A 614 -32.75 -12.02 -14.54
C GLY A 614 -33.88 -11.38 -15.34
N ARG A 615 -35.09 -11.95 -15.25
CA ARG A 615 -36.33 -11.34 -15.71
C ARG A 615 -36.82 -10.39 -14.61
N ASN A 616 -36.96 -9.11 -14.93
CA ASN A 616 -38.13 -8.33 -14.55
C ASN A 616 -38.34 -7.24 -15.59
N GLY A 617 -39.56 -7.17 -16.12
CA GLY A 617 -39.93 -6.25 -17.17
C GLY A 617 -40.86 -5.18 -16.64
N TYR A 618 -40.62 -3.93 -17.07
CA TYR A 618 -41.68 -2.94 -17.24
C TYR A 618 -41.46 -2.22 -18.58
N LYS A 619 -42.54 -2.20 -19.37
CA LYS A 619 -42.68 -1.48 -20.64
C LYS A 619 -43.00 -0.02 -20.38
N ASN A 620 -42.38 0.89 -21.13
CA ASN A 620 -42.92 2.07 -21.83
C ASN A 620 -41.71 2.75 -22.50
N GLY A 621 -41.67 3.19 -23.76
CA GLY A 621 -42.71 3.58 -24.69
C GLY A 621 -42.46 5.02 -25.15
N ASN A 622 -41.98 5.16 -26.40
CA ASN A 622 -41.90 6.37 -27.26
C ASN A 622 -40.76 7.40 -27.08
N GLY A 623 -40.09 7.69 -28.20
CA GLY A 623 -39.95 9.09 -28.65
C GLY A 623 -38.63 9.54 -29.29
N SER A 624 -38.48 9.28 -30.60
CA SER A 624 -37.83 10.12 -31.62
C SER A 624 -37.30 11.52 -31.21
N SER A 625 -36.05 11.86 -31.58
CA SER A 625 -35.79 12.75 -32.73
C SER A 625 -34.34 13.23 -32.86
N ASN A 626 -33.98 13.49 -34.12
CA ASN A 626 -32.76 14.10 -34.66
C ASN A 626 -32.24 15.36 -33.95
N GLY A 627 -30.92 15.57 -34.02
CA GLY A 627 -30.31 16.86 -33.71
C GLY A 627 -28.85 17.00 -34.16
N ASN A 628 -28.66 17.16 -35.46
CA ASN A 628 -27.39 17.50 -36.11
C ASN A 628 -26.91 18.91 -35.67
N GLY A 629 -25.63 19.10 -35.35
CA GLY A 629 -25.14 20.39 -34.85
C GLY A 629 -23.62 20.56 -34.81
N SER A 630 -22.99 20.63 -35.98
CA SER A 630 -21.63 21.17 -36.14
C SER A 630 -21.54 22.64 -35.68
N ARG A 631 -20.53 22.99 -34.89
CA ARG A 631 -19.95 24.35 -34.88
C ARG A 631 -18.46 24.36 -34.53
N ARG A 632 -17.73 25.07 -35.39
CA ARG A 632 -16.30 25.39 -35.38
C ARG A 632 -15.97 26.54 -34.42
N MET A 633 -14.64 26.76 -34.28
CA MET A 633 -13.91 27.95 -33.78
C MET A 633 -13.70 27.96 -32.25
N ALA A 634 -12.56 28.35 -31.67
CA ALA A 634 -11.33 28.98 -32.16
C ALA A 634 -10.16 28.61 -31.21
N GLY A 635 -8.93 28.64 -31.73
CA GLY A 635 -7.72 28.53 -30.93
C GLY A 635 -7.38 29.82 -30.19
N VAL A 636 -6.64 29.67 -29.08
CA VAL A 636 -5.77 30.70 -28.51
C VAL A 636 -4.56 29.97 -27.93
N GLY A 637 -3.37 30.34 -28.40
CA GLY A 637 -2.09 29.84 -27.91
C GLY A 637 -1.65 30.52 -26.62
N GLY A 638 -0.82 29.81 -25.86
CA GLY A 638 -0.09 30.36 -24.71
C GLY A 638 1.20 29.59 -24.52
N ARG A 639 2.31 30.15 -25.02
CA ARG A 639 3.68 29.74 -24.71
C ARG A 639 3.98 30.09 -23.24
N SER A 640 4.53 29.14 -22.49
CA SER A 640 5.24 29.42 -21.24
C SER A 640 6.60 28.73 -21.28
N SER A 641 7.64 29.54 -21.16
CA SER A 641 9.05 29.19 -21.06
C SER A 641 9.39 28.77 -19.63
N ASN A 642 10.00 27.60 -19.46
CA ASN A 642 10.66 27.22 -18.21
C ASN A 642 12.15 27.01 -18.46
N GLY A 643 12.96 27.94 -17.96
CA GLY A 643 14.42 27.80 -17.87
C GLY A 643 14.76 27.10 -16.56
N GLY A 644 15.33 25.90 -16.64
CA GLY A 644 15.91 25.17 -15.52
C GLY A 644 17.42 25.37 -15.51
N GLY A 645 17.94 26.02 -14.47
CA GLY A 645 19.37 26.06 -14.17
C GLY A 645 19.77 24.80 -13.42
N GLY A 646 20.64 23.99 -14.04
CA GLY A 646 21.30 22.85 -13.39
C GLY A 646 22.54 23.33 -12.63
N GLY A 647 22.58 23.06 -11.33
CA GLY A 647 23.78 23.21 -10.51
C GLY A 647 24.53 21.88 -10.44
N ASN A 648 25.79 21.86 -10.90
CA ASN A 648 26.74 20.76 -10.75
C ASN A 648 27.14 20.60 -9.28
N PHE A 649 27.22 19.35 -8.82
CA PHE A 649 27.61 18.99 -7.45
C PHE A 649 28.56 17.79 -7.52
N ASP A 650 29.85 18.02 -7.79
CA ASP A 650 30.91 17.01 -7.74
C ASP A 650 32.24 17.70 -7.39
N ASP A 651 32.59 17.75 -6.11
CA ASP A 651 33.94 18.07 -5.61
C ASP A 651 34.06 17.63 -4.13
N TRP A 652 34.49 16.39 -3.87
CA TRP A 652 34.72 15.86 -2.51
C TRP A 652 35.86 14.83 -2.46
N ASP A 653 36.98 15.14 -3.12
CA ASP A 653 38.19 14.29 -3.18
C ASP A 653 39.39 14.99 -2.51
N SER A 654 39.23 15.41 -1.24
CA SER A 654 40.34 15.93 -0.40
C SER A 654 40.42 15.25 0.96
#